data_AF-A0A3G2GA26-F1
#
_entry.id   AF-A0A3G2GA26-F1
#
_cell.length_a   1.000
_cell.length_b   1.000
_cell.length_c   1.000
_cell.angle_alpha   90.00
_cell.angle_beta   90.00
_cell.angle_gamma   90.00
#
_symmetry.space_group_name_H-M   'P 1'
#
loop_
_entity.id
_entity.type
_entity.pdbx_description
1 polymer ?
#
loop_
_entity_poly.entity_id
_entity_poly.type
_entity_poly.pdbx_seq_one_letter_code
_entity_poly.pdbx_strand_id
1 'polypeptide(L)'
;MFQNNNSEKLQASKDSATSQVVNKANEKAQKAGGKVKEAGEKVSQAQSLSGTVQNSSTMFMNQNMQSNNALTTEGKVWARQPTSKIHNAMAIPTSQILGINRVVKLDVIIEGKQIQHFKHFKLNQSAVKHHSFSLTLAHDTLGSSENHNLEEAQNFLGKRLTVIFKYKDVIDGPERNFVGVITEVGFSQDKGSLGNIVLTGFSPTVLLDAAPHIQSFGGAQEISLNSIADRVIKEGLGGSKFDFRVDAQHGNVSYSSQYEETHYNYLARIAEAYGEQFFYDGEVLHFGKLPPSEQPVKLTYGSSVNDVKIKMKAQHVNPTFYGYNSSKNEKLTTGSSKINHSSDIAKRAYEISEKTFTTPSLRVAPIKASSFMDVDASQKGTAGSKASGVFVTSGTTTVPFLYPGCAADIEMRQSDTNQTSYFTKLLMIEVSHEVDARGYYTGNFEAIAADCGYIPRPEFESPRADAQFAKVISNTDPLNQGRVQIQFDWQSGQDTSEFIRVMTPDAGGSDKVSKNRGFMAIPEVGDQVVVNFAHQHPDRPFVMGGMFHGQVGGGGGAGNNVKSLSSRSGNKLELDDGAGSVFLTDQGGANMKFDGAGNATTNTNKDKTVTVGNNNSVNVANDNTVKAGNTSMINVGEASILQMDKSGKVSLTATTEFKIIVGASTIVIDKEGKITINGKEIVVDATKSINLSATDDTTVGGKNVNVTGSTEVQINGKKVNINK
;
A
#
# COMPACT_ATOMS: atom_id res chain seq x y z
N MET A 1 -82.05 55.11 -10.48
CA MET A 1 -81.11 53.99 -10.73
C MET A 1 -79.74 54.42 -10.23
N PHE A 2 -79.35 53.98 -9.04
CA PHE A 2 -77.98 54.11 -8.53
C PHE A 2 -77.54 52.69 -8.13
N GLN A 3 -76.51 52.17 -8.80
CA GLN A 3 -75.98 50.82 -8.61
C GLN A 3 -74.96 50.80 -7.46
N ASN A 4 -75.14 49.85 -6.54
CA ASN A 4 -74.22 49.51 -5.46
C ASN A 4 -73.07 48.64 -6.02
N ASN A 5 -71.83 49.14 -5.94
CA ASN A 5 -70.61 48.42 -6.33
C ASN A 5 -69.69 48.25 -5.11
N ASN A 6 -70.11 47.47 -4.11
CA ASN A 6 -69.29 47.25 -2.91
C ASN A 6 -69.29 45.81 -2.35
N SER A 7 -69.77 44.82 -3.11
CA SER A 7 -69.80 43.41 -2.67
C SER A 7 -68.73 42.51 -3.30
N GLU A 8 -68.06 42.90 -4.39
CA GLU A 8 -67.09 42.01 -5.08
C GLU A 8 -65.62 42.19 -4.68
N LYS A 9 -65.25 43.28 -3.99
CA LYS A 9 -63.85 43.52 -3.56
C LYS A 9 -63.48 43.01 -2.16
N LEU A 10 -64.44 42.50 -1.39
CA LEU A 10 -64.22 41.94 -0.04
C LEU A 10 -64.15 40.41 0.01
N GLN A 11 -64.56 39.72 -1.08
CA GLN A 11 -64.43 38.26 -1.18
C GLN A 11 -63.03 37.84 -1.68
N ALA A 12 -62.47 38.57 -2.66
CA ALA A 12 -61.19 38.22 -3.29
C ALA A 12 -59.95 38.40 -2.39
N SER A 13 -60.00 39.25 -1.35
CA SER A 13 -58.88 39.46 -0.42
C SER A 13 -58.86 38.46 0.74
N LYS A 14 -60.00 37.86 1.09
CA LYS A 14 -60.09 36.81 2.12
C LYS A 14 -59.64 35.45 1.59
N ASP A 15 -59.94 35.10 0.35
CA ASP A 15 -59.54 33.80 -0.23
C ASP A 15 -58.03 33.72 -0.53
N SER A 16 -57.39 34.85 -0.84
CA SER A 16 -55.93 34.96 -1.00
C SER A 16 -55.17 34.82 0.33
N ALA A 17 -55.68 35.42 1.40
CA ALA A 17 -55.03 35.36 2.71
C ALA A 17 -55.19 33.98 3.38
N THR A 18 -56.37 33.35 3.25
CA THR A 18 -56.61 32.00 3.79
C THR A 18 -55.80 30.94 3.03
N SER A 19 -55.64 31.08 1.70
CA SER A 19 -54.82 30.15 0.91
C SER A 19 -53.32 30.23 1.22
N GLN A 20 -52.78 31.42 1.52
CA GLN A 20 -51.37 31.57 1.91
C GLN A 20 -51.08 31.03 3.33
N VAL A 21 -52.03 31.14 4.26
CA VAL A 21 -51.90 30.58 5.61
C VAL A 21 -52.01 29.05 5.59
N VAL A 22 -52.92 28.48 4.78
CA VAL A 22 -53.05 27.03 4.59
C VAL A 22 -51.82 26.44 3.91
N ASN A 23 -51.24 27.12 2.92
CA ASN A 23 -50.00 26.65 2.27
C ASN A 23 -48.78 26.70 3.20
N LYS A 24 -48.64 27.74 4.04
CA LYS A 24 -47.58 27.78 5.07
C LYS A 24 -47.78 26.75 6.17
N ALA A 25 -49.02 26.43 6.53
CA ALA A 25 -49.34 25.36 7.48
C ALA A 25 -49.04 23.97 6.89
N ASN A 26 -49.36 23.74 5.61
CA ASN A 26 -49.03 22.50 4.89
C ASN A 26 -47.52 22.32 4.68
N GLU A 27 -46.75 23.38 4.40
CA GLU A 27 -45.29 23.31 4.32
C GLU A 27 -44.65 23.04 5.69
N LYS A 28 -45.18 23.59 6.78
CA LYS A 28 -44.74 23.26 8.15
C LYS A 28 -45.12 21.83 8.55
N ALA A 29 -46.30 21.35 8.15
CA ALA A 29 -46.75 19.98 8.40
C ALA A 29 -45.95 18.95 7.58
N GLN A 30 -45.57 19.27 6.33
CA GLN A 30 -44.69 18.43 5.51
C GLN A 30 -43.25 18.42 6.05
N LYS A 31 -42.72 19.56 6.55
CA LYS A 31 -41.40 19.61 7.21
C LYS A 31 -41.40 18.89 8.56
N ALA A 32 -42.50 18.93 9.32
CA ALA A 32 -42.65 18.15 10.55
C ALA A 32 -42.82 16.65 10.26
N GLY A 33 -43.60 16.28 9.24
CA GLY A 33 -43.73 14.90 8.77
C GLY A 33 -42.43 14.31 8.21
N GLY A 34 -41.60 15.13 7.55
CA GLY A 34 -40.25 14.75 7.11
C GLY A 34 -39.30 14.49 8.28
N LYS A 35 -39.33 15.32 9.33
CA LYS A 35 -38.52 15.11 10.55
C LYS A 35 -38.99 13.93 11.39
N VAL A 36 -40.29 13.63 11.40
CA VAL A 36 -40.85 12.44 12.07
C VAL A 36 -40.55 11.16 11.27
N LYS A 37 -40.47 11.24 9.93
CA LYS A 37 -39.96 10.14 9.09
C LYS A 37 -38.46 9.89 9.30
N GLU A 38 -37.63 10.93 9.34
CA GLU A 38 -36.18 10.76 9.63
C GLU A 38 -35.93 10.27 11.07
N ALA A 39 -36.74 10.68 12.05
CA ALA A 39 -36.67 10.16 13.41
C ALA A 39 -37.19 8.71 13.51
N GLY A 40 -38.25 8.37 12.78
CA GLY A 40 -38.75 7.00 12.66
C GLY A 40 -37.77 6.06 11.95
N GLU A 41 -37.08 6.54 10.92
CA GLU A 41 -36.02 5.81 10.22
C GLU A 41 -34.80 5.60 11.12
N LYS A 42 -34.39 6.61 11.92
CA LYS A 42 -33.31 6.48 12.91
C LYS A 42 -33.66 5.58 14.10
N VAL A 43 -34.92 5.55 14.54
CA VAL A 43 -35.39 4.63 15.60
C VAL A 43 -35.56 3.20 15.04
N SER A 44 -35.96 3.04 13.78
CA SER A 44 -35.98 1.73 13.11
C SER A 44 -34.56 1.20 12.86
N GLN A 45 -33.59 2.07 12.53
CA GLN A 45 -32.17 1.71 12.46
C GLN A 45 -31.61 1.37 13.85
N ALA A 46 -31.98 2.10 14.91
CA ALA A 46 -31.54 1.80 16.27
C ALA A 46 -32.16 0.53 16.88
N GLN A 47 -33.42 0.20 16.56
CA GLN A 47 -34.06 -1.07 16.95
C GLN A 47 -33.57 -2.26 16.10
N SER A 48 -33.16 -2.02 14.85
CA SER A 48 -32.44 -3.02 14.05
C SER A 48 -31.02 -3.29 14.57
N LEU A 49 -30.44 -2.40 15.38
CA LEU A 49 -29.12 -2.56 15.98
C LEU A 49 -29.14 -3.31 17.32
N SER A 50 -30.26 -3.33 18.07
CA SER A 50 -30.36 -4.07 19.34
C SER A 50 -30.84 -5.51 19.18
N GLY A 51 -31.64 -5.83 18.15
CA GLY A 51 -32.01 -7.20 17.79
C GLY A 51 -30.92 -8.01 17.07
N THR A 52 -29.85 -7.35 16.64
CA THR A 52 -28.74 -7.95 15.86
C THR A 52 -27.58 -8.45 16.74
N VAL A 53 -27.63 -8.24 18.06
CA VAL A 53 -26.58 -8.69 18.99
C VAL A 53 -26.78 -10.14 19.48
N GLN A 54 -27.98 -10.74 19.27
CA GLN A 54 -28.23 -12.16 19.63
C GLN A 54 -28.36 -13.12 18.43
N ASN A 55 -28.46 -12.62 17.19
CA ASN A 55 -28.49 -13.43 15.96
C ASN A 55 -27.21 -13.31 15.10
N SER A 56 -26.22 -12.53 15.54
CA SER A 56 -24.91 -12.42 14.88
C SER A 56 -24.03 -13.65 15.04
N SER A 57 -24.46 -14.67 15.79
CA SER A 57 -23.72 -15.94 15.95
C SER A 57 -24.04 -16.97 14.86
N THR A 58 -25.13 -16.79 14.11
CA THR A 58 -25.69 -17.82 13.21
C THR A 58 -25.93 -17.35 11.77
N MET A 59 -25.70 -16.07 11.44
CA MET A 59 -25.84 -15.53 10.07
C MET A 59 -24.52 -15.11 9.39
N PHE A 60 -23.35 -15.36 9.99
CA PHE A 60 -22.04 -15.26 9.30
C PHE A 60 -21.76 -16.41 8.31
N MET A 61 -22.74 -17.30 8.08
CA MET A 61 -22.64 -18.46 7.19
C MET A 61 -23.49 -18.30 5.92
N ASN A 62 -23.67 -17.08 5.40
CA ASN A 62 -24.32 -16.90 4.10
C ASN A 62 -23.87 -15.62 3.38
N GLN A 63 -22.56 -15.47 3.17
CA GLN A 63 -22.16 -15.03 1.83
C GLN A 63 -22.37 -16.22 0.92
N ASN A 64 -23.00 -16.01 -0.24
CA ASN A 64 -22.93 -16.95 -1.34
C ASN A 64 -21.44 -17.13 -1.70
N MET A 65 -20.78 -18.04 -1.00
CA MET A 65 -19.77 -18.89 -1.58
C MET A 65 -20.36 -19.32 -2.90
N GLN A 66 -19.69 -19.00 -4.02
CA GLN A 66 -19.82 -19.88 -5.16
C GLN A 66 -19.60 -21.28 -4.59
N SER A 67 -20.65 -22.10 -4.68
CA SER A 67 -20.57 -23.49 -4.29
C SER A 67 -19.28 -24.03 -4.90
N ASN A 68 -18.31 -24.40 -4.06
CA ASN A 68 -17.35 -25.43 -4.40
C ASN A 68 -18.13 -26.76 -4.46
N ASN A 69 -19.13 -26.83 -5.33
CA ASN A 69 -19.32 -28.02 -6.12
C ASN A 69 -17.92 -28.30 -6.66
N ALA A 70 -17.45 -29.52 -6.48
CA ALA A 70 -16.25 -29.99 -7.14
C ALA A 70 -16.42 -29.74 -8.65
N LEU A 71 -16.05 -28.54 -9.10
CA LEU A 71 -15.65 -28.29 -10.46
C LEU A 71 -14.50 -29.27 -10.63
N THR A 72 -14.82 -30.33 -11.35
CA THR A 72 -13.91 -31.36 -11.79
C THR A 72 -12.53 -30.75 -11.99
N THR A 73 -11.55 -31.36 -11.33
CA THR A 73 -10.13 -31.01 -11.35
C THR A 73 -9.56 -30.73 -12.75
N GLU A 74 -10.27 -31.18 -13.79
CA GLU A 74 -9.96 -31.08 -15.22
C GLU A 74 -9.75 -29.65 -15.77
N GLY A 75 -10.19 -28.60 -15.06
CA GLY A 75 -10.06 -27.19 -15.52
C GLY A 75 -8.88 -26.40 -14.96
N LYS A 76 -8.17 -26.90 -13.94
CA LYS A 76 -7.09 -26.14 -13.28
C LYS A 76 -5.73 -26.39 -13.93
N VAL A 77 -4.94 -25.32 -14.13
CA VAL A 77 -3.62 -25.38 -14.76
C VAL A 77 -2.69 -26.41 -14.08
N TRP A 78 -2.75 -26.51 -12.75
CA TRP A 78 -1.95 -27.48 -11.98
C TRP A 78 -2.36 -28.94 -12.19
N ALA A 79 -3.58 -29.23 -12.64
CA ALA A 79 -4.00 -30.62 -12.88
C ALA A 79 -3.24 -31.26 -14.05
N ARG A 80 -2.59 -30.44 -14.88
CA ARG A 80 -1.73 -30.88 -15.99
C ARG A 80 -0.23 -30.77 -15.66
N GLN A 81 0.13 -30.28 -14.47
CA GLN A 81 1.51 -30.22 -14.02
C GLN A 81 2.01 -31.59 -13.56
N PRO A 82 3.31 -31.87 -13.70
CA PRO A 82 3.89 -33.14 -13.26
C PRO A 82 3.73 -33.31 -11.74
N THR A 83 3.50 -34.56 -11.32
CA THR A 83 3.51 -34.99 -9.92
C THR A 83 4.50 -36.14 -9.81
N SER A 84 5.37 -36.10 -8.81
CA SER A 84 6.16 -37.28 -8.45
C SER A 84 5.24 -38.43 -8.06
N LYS A 85 5.68 -39.65 -8.35
CA LYS A 85 5.03 -40.88 -7.91
C LYS A 85 6.00 -42.04 -7.84
N ILE A 86 5.72 -42.96 -6.92
CA ILE A 86 6.34 -44.30 -7.01
C ILE A 86 5.63 -45.05 -8.14
N HIS A 87 6.39 -45.39 -9.17
CA HIS A 87 5.89 -46.24 -10.25
C HIS A 87 5.64 -47.64 -9.69
N ASN A 88 4.41 -48.13 -9.82
CA ASN A 88 3.97 -49.42 -9.27
C ASN A 88 4.12 -49.55 -7.74
N ALA A 89 3.70 -48.53 -6.96
CA ALA A 89 3.76 -48.53 -5.49
C ALA A 89 3.14 -49.79 -4.83
N MET A 90 2.08 -50.35 -5.43
CA MET A 90 1.41 -51.56 -4.95
C MET A 90 2.33 -52.79 -4.94
N ALA A 91 3.40 -52.79 -5.74
CA ALA A 91 4.38 -53.86 -5.77
C ALA A 91 5.38 -53.82 -4.60
N ILE A 92 5.45 -52.73 -3.82
CA ILE A 92 6.30 -52.65 -2.62
C ILE A 92 5.96 -53.77 -1.63
N PRO A 93 4.71 -53.89 -1.12
CA PRO A 93 4.36 -54.94 -0.16
C PRO A 93 4.44 -56.35 -0.76
N THR A 94 4.13 -56.53 -2.04
CA THR A 94 4.20 -57.87 -2.68
C THR A 94 5.62 -58.31 -2.98
N SER A 95 6.55 -57.36 -3.13
CA SER A 95 7.97 -57.65 -3.30
C SER A 95 8.69 -57.87 -1.97
N GLN A 96 8.09 -57.56 -0.82
CA GLN A 96 8.76 -57.73 0.46
C GLN A 96 8.92 -59.22 0.81
N ILE A 97 10.15 -59.65 1.12
CA ILE A 97 10.42 -60.99 1.67
C ILE A 97 10.90 -60.81 3.11
N LEU A 98 10.17 -61.40 4.06
CA LEU A 98 10.50 -61.30 5.48
C LEU A 98 11.90 -61.86 5.75
N GLY A 99 12.75 -61.05 6.39
CA GLY A 99 14.11 -61.43 6.77
C GLY A 99 15.16 -61.38 5.64
N ILE A 100 14.78 -60.98 4.42
CA ILE A 100 15.70 -60.85 3.29
C ILE A 100 15.73 -59.41 2.81
N ASN A 101 16.91 -58.78 2.90
CA ASN A 101 17.16 -57.50 2.25
C ASN A 101 17.42 -57.74 0.77
N ARG A 102 16.48 -57.31 -0.08
CA ARG A 102 16.64 -57.40 -1.53
C ARG A 102 17.76 -56.48 -2.00
N VAL A 103 18.43 -56.93 -3.05
CA VAL A 103 19.46 -56.17 -3.72
C VAL A 103 18.81 -55.11 -4.61
N VAL A 104 19.25 -53.87 -4.48
CA VAL A 104 18.78 -52.72 -5.25
C VAL A 104 19.61 -52.60 -6.54
N LYS A 105 18.93 -52.34 -7.65
CA LYS A 105 19.53 -51.95 -8.92
C LYS A 105 19.30 -50.44 -9.10
N LEU A 106 20.36 -49.72 -9.45
CA LEU A 106 20.27 -48.32 -9.87
C LEU A 106 20.48 -48.26 -11.38
N ASP A 107 19.47 -47.77 -12.11
CA ASP A 107 19.65 -47.35 -13.50
C ASP A 107 20.04 -45.88 -13.51
N VAL A 108 21.30 -45.60 -13.84
CA VAL A 108 21.86 -44.25 -13.84
C VAL A 108 21.97 -43.74 -15.27
N ILE A 109 21.40 -42.56 -15.54
CA ILE A 109 21.34 -41.93 -16.85
C ILE A 109 21.82 -40.48 -16.73
N ILE A 110 22.82 -40.09 -17.52
CA ILE A 110 23.35 -38.72 -17.57
C ILE A 110 23.11 -38.18 -18.99
N GLU A 111 22.20 -37.20 -19.13
CA GLU A 111 21.79 -36.64 -20.45
C GLU A 111 21.54 -37.73 -21.52
N GLY A 112 20.81 -38.78 -21.14
CA GLY A 112 20.48 -39.91 -22.02
C GLY A 112 21.56 -40.99 -22.15
N LYS A 113 22.80 -40.77 -21.72
CA LYS A 113 23.85 -41.80 -21.67
C LYS A 113 23.66 -42.66 -20.42
N GLN A 114 23.42 -43.96 -20.60
CA GLN A 114 23.31 -44.91 -19.49
C GLN A 114 24.69 -45.28 -18.94
N ILE A 115 24.84 -45.24 -17.61
CA ILE A 115 26.03 -45.68 -16.90
C ILE A 115 25.84 -47.13 -16.47
N GLN A 116 26.63 -48.04 -17.04
CA GLN A 116 26.43 -49.48 -16.88
C GLN A 116 26.83 -50.00 -15.49
N HIS A 117 27.88 -49.41 -14.90
CA HIS A 117 28.45 -49.87 -13.65
C HIS A 117 28.80 -48.67 -12.76
N PHE A 118 28.60 -48.81 -11.45
CA PHE A 118 29.04 -47.85 -10.45
C PHE A 118 29.65 -48.60 -9.27
N LYS A 119 30.54 -47.94 -8.54
CA LYS A 119 31.15 -48.48 -7.31
C LYS A 119 30.30 -48.19 -6.08
N HIS A 120 29.79 -46.96 -6.00
CA HIS A 120 29.02 -46.48 -4.86
C HIS A 120 28.14 -45.31 -5.26
N PHE A 121 26.93 -45.26 -4.71
CA PHE A 121 26.03 -44.13 -4.86
C PHE A 121 25.50 -43.72 -3.48
N LYS A 122 25.57 -42.43 -3.20
CA LYS A 122 25.00 -41.81 -2.01
C LYS A 122 24.11 -40.65 -2.41
N LEU A 123 22.94 -40.56 -1.80
CA LEU A 123 21.98 -39.48 -1.99
C LEU A 123 21.43 -39.06 -0.63
N ASN A 124 21.48 -37.76 -0.32
CA ASN A 124 20.81 -37.17 0.84
C ASN A 124 19.74 -36.20 0.35
N GLN A 125 18.51 -36.40 0.79
CA GLN A 125 17.34 -35.62 0.41
C GLN A 125 16.72 -34.96 1.63
N SER A 126 16.26 -33.72 1.47
CA SER A 126 15.75 -32.86 2.53
C SER A 126 14.57 -32.05 2.03
N ALA A 127 13.51 -31.94 2.84
CA ALA A 127 12.40 -31.03 2.59
C ALA A 127 12.78 -29.56 2.81
N VAL A 128 13.92 -29.29 3.47
CA VAL A 128 14.34 -27.97 3.93
C VAL A 128 15.56 -27.44 3.17
N LYS A 129 16.41 -28.34 2.65
CA LYS A 129 17.70 -28.03 2.01
C LYS A 129 17.78 -28.60 0.60
N HIS A 130 18.77 -28.15 -0.17
CA HIS A 130 19.14 -28.82 -1.42
C HIS A 130 19.51 -30.28 -1.16
N HIS A 131 19.02 -31.18 -2.01
CA HIS A 131 19.47 -32.56 -2.00
C HIS A 131 20.92 -32.59 -2.47
N SER A 132 21.71 -33.54 -1.99
CA SER A 132 23.08 -33.77 -2.44
C SER A 132 23.27 -35.22 -2.83
N PHE A 133 24.06 -35.48 -3.87
CA PHE A 133 24.41 -36.84 -4.26
C PHE A 133 25.90 -36.97 -4.61
N SER A 134 26.38 -38.20 -4.52
CA SER A 134 27.71 -38.61 -4.97
C SER A 134 27.60 -39.96 -5.67
N LEU A 135 28.16 -40.05 -6.88
CA LEU A 135 28.24 -41.25 -7.68
C LEU A 135 29.72 -41.54 -7.98
N THR A 136 30.22 -42.66 -7.46
CA THR A 136 31.58 -43.11 -7.67
C THR A 136 31.60 -44.17 -8.77
N LEU A 137 32.39 -43.95 -9.81
CA LEU A 137 32.60 -44.86 -10.94
C LEU A 137 34.03 -45.41 -10.93
N ALA A 138 34.24 -46.57 -11.56
CA ALA A 138 35.58 -47.06 -11.81
C ALA A 138 36.23 -46.25 -12.94
N HIS A 139 37.56 -46.17 -12.96
CA HIS A 139 38.32 -45.46 -13.99
C HIS A 139 37.96 -45.86 -15.44
N ASP A 140 37.52 -47.09 -15.67
CA ASP A 140 37.21 -47.68 -16.99
C ASP A 140 35.70 -47.72 -17.31
N THR A 141 34.84 -47.18 -16.43
CA THR A 141 33.38 -47.25 -16.58
C THR A 141 32.86 -46.54 -17.83
N LEU A 142 33.56 -45.51 -18.32
CA LEU A 142 33.06 -44.69 -19.42
C LEU A 142 33.42 -45.22 -20.82
N GLY A 143 34.26 -46.27 -20.90
CA GLY A 143 34.70 -46.92 -22.13
C GLY A 143 36.23 -46.90 -22.26
N SER A 144 36.84 -45.72 -22.14
CA SER A 144 38.28 -45.53 -21.96
C SER A 144 38.65 -45.45 -20.47
N SER A 145 39.88 -45.83 -20.14
CA SER A 145 40.44 -45.59 -18.80
C SER A 145 40.66 -44.09 -18.59
N GLU A 146 39.81 -43.48 -17.77
CA GLU A 146 39.94 -42.12 -17.29
C GLU A 146 41.09 -42.01 -16.27
N ASN A 147 41.73 -40.86 -16.22
CA ASN A 147 42.76 -40.52 -15.25
C ASN A 147 42.48 -39.12 -14.65
N HIS A 148 43.47 -38.50 -14.03
CA HIS A 148 43.33 -37.17 -13.43
C HIS A 148 42.98 -36.05 -14.45
N ASN A 149 43.04 -36.31 -15.75
CA ASN A 149 42.61 -35.36 -16.79
C ASN A 149 41.10 -35.36 -17.03
N LEU A 150 40.35 -36.40 -16.59
CA LEU A 150 38.88 -36.47 -16.68
C LEU A 150 38.31 -36.20 -18.09
N GLU A 151 38.97 -36.68 -19.15
CA GLU A 151 38.67 -36.30 -20.55
C GLU A 151 37.22 -36.56 -20.96
N GLU A 152 36.68 -37.74 -20.66
CA GLU A 152 35.25 -38.02 -20.88
C GLU A 152 34.38 -37.49 -19.74
N ALA A 153 34.81 -37.65 -18.49
CA ALA A 153 34.00 -37.35 -17.31
C ALA A 153 33.62 -35.87 -17.19
N GLN A 154 34.49 -34.94 -17.64
CA GLN A 154 34.22 -33.50 -17.61
C GLN A 154 32.98 -33.12 -18.44
N ASN A 155 32.61 -33.92 -19.45
CA ASN A 155 31.41 -33.67 -20.26
C ASN A 155 30.10 -33.83 -19.48
N PHE A 156 30.15 -34.46 -18.30
CA PHE A 156 29.01 -34.59 -17.39
C PHE A 156 28.81 -33.39 -16.48
N LEU A 157 29.77 -32.46 -16.38
CA LEU A 157 29.63 -31.26 -15.58
C LEU A 157 28.44 -30.41 -16.09
N GLY A 158 27.56 -30.00 -15.17
CA GLY A 158 26.34 -29.24 -15.46
C GLY A 158 25.22 -30.05 -16.13
N LYS A 159 25.37 -31.37 -16.28
CA LYS A 159 24.38 -32.22 -16.95
C LYS A 159 23.32 -32.76 -15.97
N ARG A 160 22.14 -33.08 -16.54
CA ARG A 160 21.03 -33.71 -15.82
C ARG A 160 21.36 -35.19 -15.55
N LEU A 161 21.30 -35.56 -14.27
CA LEU A 161 21.38 -36.94 -13.78
C LEU A 161 19.97 -37.46 -13.52
N THR A 162 19.69 -38.70 -13.88
CA THR A 162 18.53 -39.47 -13.43
C THR A 162 18.99 -40.79 -12.87
N VAL A 163 18.57 -41.09 -11.64
CA VAL A 163 18.84 -42.35 -10.95
C VAL A 163 17.51 -43.02 -10.67
N ILE A 164 17.30 -44.22 -11.20
CA ILE A 164 16.08 -44.99 -11.00
C ILE A 164 16.38 -46.13 -10.02
N PHE A 165 15.73 -46.10 -8.86
CA PHE A 165 15.80 -47.16 -7.86
C PHE A 165 14.84 -48.28 -8.22
N LYS A 166 15.34 -49.53 -8.28
CA LYS A 166 14.56 -50.74 -8.56
C LYS A 166 15.05 -51.91 -7.71
N TYR A 167 14.25 -52.96 -7.55
CA TYR A 167 14.77 -54.26 -7.08
C TYR A 167 15.38 -55.05 -8.23
N LYS A 168 16.53 -55.69 -8.00
CA LYS A 168 17.29 -56.39 -9.05
C LYS A 168 16.59 -57.64 -9.59
N ASP A 169 15.76 -58.28 -8.78
CA ASP A 169 15.14 -59.58 -9.03
C ASP A 169 13.62 -59.50 -9.26
N VAL A 170 13.07 -58.29 -9.42
CA VAL A 170 11.64 -58.06 -9.69
C VAL A 170 11.49 -57.25 -10.98
N ILE A 171 11.07 -57.92 -12.07
CA ILE A 171 11.02 -57.35 -13.42
C ILE A 171 10.02 -56.18 -13.52
N ASP A 172 8.84 -56.33 -12.89
CA ASP A 172 7.81 -55.28 -12.80
C ASP A 172 7.71 -54.73 -11.38
N GLY A 173 8.86 -54.48 -10.75
CA GLY A 173 8.94 -54.00 -9.38
C GLY A 173 8.53 -52.53 -9.20
N PRO A 174 8.45 -52.06 -7.94
CA PRO A 174 8.33 -50.64 -7.66
C PRO A 174 9.57 -49.88 -8.12
N GLU A 175 9.38 -48.68 -8.66
CA GLU A 175 10.46 -47.81 -9.12
C GLU A 175 10.29 -46.38 -8.62
N ARG A 176 11.41 -45.72 -8.28
CA ARG A 176 11.44 -44.29 -7.91
C ARG A 176 12.60 -43.61 -8.60
N ASN A 177 12.33 -42.43 -9.16
CA ASN A 177 13.34 -41.61 -9.81
C ASN A 177 13.93 -40.59 -8.84
N PHE A 178 15.22 -40.33 -8.95
CA PHE A 178 15.84 -39.09 -8.46
C PHE A 178 16.43 -38.34 -9.65
N VAL A 179 16.13 -37.05 -9.76
CA VAL A 179 16.65 -36.15 -10.77
C VAL A 179 17.52 -35.10 -10.09
N GLY A 180 18.74 -34.93 -10.59
CA GLY A 180 19.71 -33.97 -10.07
C GLY A 180 20.52 -33.30 -11.17
N VAL A 181 21.37 -32.37 -10.78
CA VAL A 181 22.36 -31.72 -11.64
C VAL A 181 23.76 -31.98 -11.10
N ILE A 182 24.66 -32.43 -11.97
CA ILE A 182 26.07 -32.67 -11.61
C ILE A 182 26.77 -31.31 -11.55
N THR A 183 27.28 -30.93 -10.38
CA THR A 183 27.95 -29.65 -10.16
C THR A 183 29.46 -29.78 -10.01
N GLU A 184 29.95 -31.00 -9.79
CA GLU A 184 31.37 -31.28 -9.66
C GLU A 184 31.70 -32.66 -10.24
N VAL A 185 32.83 -32.71 -10.93
CA VAL A 185 33.44 -33.92 -11.48
C VAL A 185 34.86 -33.98 -10.95
N GLY A 186 35.19 -35.07 -10.26
CA GLY A 186 36.48 -35.25 -9.62
C GLY A 186 37.10 -36.60 -9.93
N PHE A 187 38.41 -36.70 -9.67
CA PHE A 187 39.18 -37.93 -9.69
C PHE A 187 39.69 -38.22 -8.27
N SER A 188 39.46 -39.44 -7.78
CA SER A 188 39.93 -39.89 -6.47
C SER A 188 40.75 -41.17 -6.60
N GLN A 189 41.91 -41.23 -5.96
CA GLN A 189 42.80 -42.38 -6.03
C GLN A 189 43.37 -42.72 -4.66
N ASP A 190 42.97 -43.88 -4.14
CA ASP A 190 43.43 -44.37 -2.84
C ASP A 190 44.35 -45.60 -3.00
N LYS A 191 45.39 -45.67 -2.17
CA LYS A 191 46.18 -46.89 -1.87
C LYS A 191 46.60 -47.72 -3.09
N GLY A 192 47.11 -47.07 -4.14
CA GLY A 192 47.58 -47.76 -5.35
C GLY A 192 46.46 -48.30 -6.26
N SER A 193 45.21 -47.91 -6.04
CA SER A 193 44.11 -48.20 -6.98
C SER A 193 44.31 -47.48 -8.31
N LEU A 194 43.63 -47.93 -9.36
CA LEU A 194 43.62 -47.31 -10.69
C LEU A 194 42.82 -45.98 -10.73
N GLY A 195 42.30 -45.53 -9.58
CA GLY A 195 41.49 -44.32 -9.46
C GLY A 195 39.99 -44.57 -9.63
N ASN A 196 39.24 -43.54 -9.29
CA ASN A 196 37.78 -43.46 -9.33
C ASN A 196 37.39 -42.11 -9.92
N ILE A 197 36.32 -42.11 -10.71
CA ILE A 197 35.64 -40.89 -11.12
C ILE A 197 34.55 -40.62 -10.10
N VAL A 198 34.48 -39.41 -9.57
CA VAL A 198 33.49 -39.02 -8.56
C VAL A 198 32.64 -37.90 -9.13
N LEU A 199 31.36 -38.17 -9.34
CA LEU A 199 30.38 -37.19 -9.81
C LEU A 199 29.54 -36.75 -8.62
N THR A 200 29.64 -35.49 -8.23
CA THR A 200 28.86 -34.90 -7.14
C THR A 200 27.93 -33.82 -7.67
N GLY A 201 26.81 -33.65 -6.99
CA GLY A 201 25.81 -32.70 -7.44
C GLY A 201 24.67 -32.53 -6.46
N PHE A 202 23.69 -31.75 -6.89
CA PHE A 202 22.56 -31.35 -6.06
C PHE A 202 21.23 -31.56 -6.78
N SER A 203 20.13 -31.37 -6.04
CA SER A 203 18.81 -31.17 -6.66
C SER A 203 18.81 -29.94 -7.58
N PRO A 204 17.90 -29.86 -8.58
CA PRO A 204 17.79 -28.72 -9.48
C PRO A 204 17.54 -27.38 -8.76
N THR A 205 17.05 -27.42 -7.52
CA THR A 205 16.90 -26.23 -6.66
C THR A 205 18.20 -25.45 -6.45
N VAL A 206 19.37 -26.07 -6.58
CA VAL A 206 20.67 -25.35 -6.52
C VAL A 206 20.80 -24.32 -7.66
N LEU A 207 20.15 -24.55 -8.80
CA LEU A 207 20.16 -23.62 -9.93
C LEU A 207 19.31 -22.38 -9.65
N LEU A 208 18.35 -22.48 -8.71
CA LEU A 208 17.59 -21.34 -8.19
C LEU A 208 18.38 -20.56 -7.13
N ASP A 209 19.38 -21.18 -6.50
CA ASP A 209 20.21 -20.59 -5.45
C ASP A 209 21.57 -20.11 -5.99
N ALA A 210 21.51 -19.41 -7.12
CA ALA A 210 22.67 -18.89 -7.83
C ALA A 210 23.05 -17.47 -7.34
N ALA A 211 23.09 -16.49 -8.25
CA ALA A 211 23.37 -15.10 -7.89
C ALA A 211 22.11 -14.41 -7.32
N PRO A 212 22.25 -13.40 -6.43
CA PRO A 212 21.14 -12.55 -6.03
C PRO A 212 20.54 -11.76 -7.20
N HIS A 213 19.22 -11.58 -7.19
CA HIS A 213 18.48 -10.79 -8.16
C HIS A 213 17.72 -9.64 -7.49
N ILE A 214 17.45 -8.59 -8.27
CA ILE A 214 16.49 -7.55 -7.91
C ILE A 214 15.40 -7.51 -9.00
N GLN A 215 14.16 -7.79 -8.62
CA GLN A 215 12.99 -7.67 -9.48
C GLN A 215 11.70 -7.47 -8.68
N SER A 216 10.61 -7.16 -9.38
CA SER A 216 9.29 -6.94 -8.78
C SER A 216 8.20 -7.60 -9.60
N PHE A 217 7.11 -7.95 -8.91
CA PHE A 217 5.93 -8.54 -9.49
C PHE A 217 4.68 -7.79 -9.02
N GLY A 218 3.73 -7.59 -9.93
CA GLY A 218 2.53 -6.80 -9.68
C GLY A 218 2.78 -5.29 -9.80
N GLY A 219 2.20 -4.50 -8.91
CA GLY A 219 2.33 -3.05 -8.84
C GLY A 219 1.14 -2.33 -9.47
N ALA A 220 1.21 -2.06 -10.78
CA ALA A 220 0.10 -1.43 -11.49
C ALA A 220 -1.18 -2.28 -11.48
N GLN A 221 -1.01 -3.60 -11.48
CA GLN A 221 -2.09 -4.58 -11.37
C GLN A 221 -1.66 -5.67 -10.40
N GLU A 222 -2.65 -6.25 -9.71
CA GLU A 222 -2.40 -7.42 -8.87
C GLU A 222 -1.95 -8.62 -9.72
N ILE A 223 -1.13 -9.48 -9.12
CA ILE A 223 -0.62 -10.68 -9.76
C ILE A 223 -0.86 -11.89 -8.85
N SER A 224 -1.18 -13.05 -9.43
CA SER A 224 -1.36 -14.27 -8.63
C SER A 224 -0.03 -14.83 -8.15
N LEU A 225 0.00 -15.36 -6.92
CA LEU A 225 1.20 -16.00 -6.36
C LEU A 225 1.65 -17.19 -7.23
N ASN A 226 0.70 -17.89 -7.86
CA ASN A 226 0.99 -18.94 -8.86
C ASN A 226 1.82 -18.40 -10.04
N SER A 227 1.45 -17.23 -10.59
CA SER A 227 2.18 -16.66 -11.74
C SER A 227 3.57 -16.19 -11.35
N ILE A 228 3.73 -15.66 -10.13
CA ILE A 228 5.04 -15.26 -9.60
C ILE A 228 5.94 -16.49 -9.48
N ALA A 229 5.49 -17.54 -8.78
CA ALA A 229 6.30 -18.73 -8.56
C ALA A 229 6.63 -19.45 -9.88
N ASP A 230 5.67 -19.59 -10.79
CA ASP A 230 5.91 -20.17 -12.12
C ASP A 230 6.96 -19.39 -12.92
N ARG A 231 6.88 -18.06 -12.92
CA ARG A 231 7.86 -17.19 -13.59
C ARG A 231 9.25 -17.35 -13.00
N VAL A 232 9.38 -17.23 -11.68
CA VAL A 232 10.67 -17.30 -10.97
C VAL A 232 11.33 -18.68 -11.13
N ILE A 233 10.54 -19.76 -11.05
CA ILE A 233 11.08 -21.12 -11.25
C ILE A 233 11.57 -21.30 -12.70
N LYS A 234 10.84 -20.81 -13.70
CA LYS A 234 11.25 -20.88 -15.12
C LYS A 234 12.49 -20.03 -15.42
N GLU A 235 12.63 -18.87 -14.78
CA GLU A 235 13.81 -18.02 -14.91
C GLU A 235 15.08 -18.75 -14.46
N GLY A 236 15.04 -19.46 -13.32
CA GLY A 236 16.23 -20.13 -12.79
C GLY A 236 16.47 -21.58 -13.26
N LEU A 237 15.42 -22.38 -13.49
CA LEU A 237 15.58 -23.76 -14.01
C LEU A 237 15.72 -23.81 -15.55
N GLY A 238 15.41 -22.72 -16.24
CA GLY A 238 15.36 -22.66 -17.70
C GLY A 238 14.14 -23.41 -18.27
N GLY A 239 14.25 -23.89 -19.51
CA GLY A 239 13.19 -24.64 -20.20
C GLY A 239 12.79 -25.98 -19.52
N SER A 240 12.14 -26.88 -20.26
CA SER A 240 11.49 -28.11 -19.74
C SER A 240 12.44 -29.24 -19.29
N LYS A 241 13.61 -28.94 -18.72
CA LYS A 241 14.58 -29.95 -18.25
C LYS A 241 14.26 -30.54 -16.88
N PHE A 242 13.63 -29.74 -16.02
CA PHE A 242 13.31 -30.08 -14.64
C PHE A 242 11.84 -29.79 -14.37
N ASP A 243 11.18 -30.73 -13.72
CA ASP A 243 9.76 -30.67 -13.47
C ASP A 243 9.46 -29.88 -12.19
N PHE A 244 8.39 -29.10 -12.24
CA PHE A 244 7.90 -28.35 -11.09
C PHE A 244 6.37 -28.23 -11.12
N ARG A 245 5.80 -27.97 -9.96
CA ARG A 245 4.37 -27.82 -9.72
C ARG A 245 4.13 -26.57 -8.89
N VAL A 246 3.16 -25.77 -9.32
CA VAL A 246 2.74 -24.54 -8.64
C VAL A 246 1.23 -24.58 -8.42
N ASP A 247 0.83 -24.68 -7.15
CA ASP A 247 -0.58 -24.71 -6.72
C ASP A 247 -0.74 -23.96 -5.39
N ALA A 248 -0.47 -22.65 -5.41
CA ALA A 248 -0.61 -21.77 -4.26
C ALA A 248 -2.07 -21.71 -3.77
N GLN A 249 -2.25 -21.73 -2.45
CA GLN A 249 -3.54 -21.49 -1.79
C GLN A 249 -3.90 -20.01 -1.77
N HIS A 250 -2.91 -19.15 -1.58
CA HIS A 250 -3.04 -17.72 -1.54
C HIS A 250 -3.37 -17.15 -2.92
N GLY A 251 -4.17 -16.09 -2.92
CA GLY A 251 -4.68 -15.47 -4.13
C GLY A 251 -3.67 -14.51 -4.77
N ASN A 252 -4.19 -13.33 -5.11
CA ASN A 252 -3.39 -12.28 -5.72
C ASN A 252 -2.69 -11.43 -4.67
N VAL A 253 -1.53 -10.91 -5.04
CA VAL A 253 -0.76 -9.94 -4.28
C VAL A 253 -0.68 -8.64 -5.06
N SER A 254 -0.71 -7.50 -4.36
CA SER A 254 -0.64 -6.18 -4.99
C SER A 254 0.75 -5.88 -5.52
N TYR A 255 1.78 -6.24 -4.76
CA TYR A 255 3.18 -6.01 -5.09
C TYR A 255 4.06 -6.96 -4.28
N SER A 256 5.03 -7.59 -4.93
CA SER A 256 6.08 -8.36 -4.26
C SER A 256 7.41 -8.13 -4.95
N SER A 257 8.48 -7.98 -4.19
CA SER A 257 9.83 -7.77 -4.68
C SER A 257 10.76 -8.88 -4.22
N GLN A 258 11.50 -9.42 -5.17
CA GLN A 258 12.73 -10.17 -4.94
C GLN A 258 13.85 -9.14 -4.84
N TYR A 259 14.43 -8.93 -3.66
CA TYR A 259 15.37 -7.84 -3.42
C TYR A 259 16.69 -8.37 -2.86
N GLU A 260 17.75 -8.31 -3.66
CA GLU A 260 19.10 -8.77 -3.33
C GLU A 260 19.12 -10.20 -2.77
N GLU A 261 18.32 -11.08 -3.37
CA GLU A 261 18.19 -12.47 -2.94
C GLU A 261 18.10 -13.41 -4.14
N THR A 262 18.51 -14.68 -3.96
CA THR A 262 18.42 -15.71 -5.01
C THR A 262 16.96 -16.11 -5.26
N HIS A 263 16.67 -16.76 -6.38
CA HIS A 263 15.32 -17.24 -6.67
C HIS A 263 14.85 -18.26 -5.63
N TYR A 264 15.76 -19.13 -5.16
CA TYR A 264 15.48 -20.09 -4.10
C TYR A 264 15.10 -19.38 -2.80
N ASN A 265 15.91 -18.40 -2.37
CA ASN A 265 15.65 -17.62 -1.16
C ASN A 265 14.30 -16.90 -1.24
N TYR A 266 14.01 -16.27 -2.38
CA TYR A 266 12.72 -15.60 -2.63
C TYR A 266 11.54 -16.56 -2.52
N LEU A 267 11.58 -17.71 -3.21
CA LEU A 267 10.52 -18.72 -3.20
C LEU A 267 10.31 -19.32 -1.81
N ALA A 268 11.40 -19.65 -1.10
CA ALA A 268 11.37 -20.13 0.28
C ALA A 268 10.73 -19.10 1.22
N ARG A 269 11.14 -17.83 1.11
CA ARG A 269 10.62 -16.73 1.91
C ARG A 269 9.13 -16.50 1.66
N ILE A 270 8.70 -16.36 0.41
CA ILE A 270 7.29 -16.10 0.11
C ILE A 270 6.43 -17.33 0.44
N ALA A 271 6.96 -18.54 0.35
CA ALA A 271 6.24 -19.74 0.78
C ALA A 271 5.98 -19.72 2.29
N GLU A 272 6.99 -19.47 3.13
CA GLU A 272 6.76 -19.30 4.58
C GLU A 272 5.81 -18.13 4.85
N ALA A 273 6.00 -17.02 4.16
CA ALA A 273 5.28 -15.78 4.43
C ALA A 273 3.78 -15.88 4.11
N TYR A 274 3.39 -16.62 3.07
CA TYR A 274 1.99 -16.87 2.71
C TYR A 274 1.44 -18.22 3.22
N GLY A 275 2.24 -19.01 3.93
CA GLY A 275 1.85 -20.33 4.45
C GLY A 275 1.76 -21.44 3.40
N GLU A 276 2.43 -21.24 2.26
CA GLU A 276 2.60 -22.25 1.21
C GLU A 276 3.74 -23.22 1.58
N GLN A 277 3.75 -24.39 0.93
CA GLN A 277 4.82 -25.37 1.07
C GLN A 277 5.79 -25.23 -0.11
N PHE A 278 7.09 -25.31 0.17
CA PHE A 278 8.14 -25.25 -0.85
C PHE A 278 9.18 -26.33 -0.57
N PHE A 279 9.26 -27.35 -1.42
CA PHE A 279 10.23 -28.44 -1.25
C PHE A 279 10.43 -29.21 -2.56
N TYR A 280 11.56 -29.89 -2.68
CA TYR A 280 11.83 -30.80 -3.79
C TYR A 280 11.63 -32.24 -3.34
N ASP A 281 10.83 -33.03 -4.06
CA ASP A 281 10.54 -34.41 -3.66
C ASP A 281 11.56 -35.44 -4.21
N GLY A 282 12.55 -34.97 -4.97
CA GLY A 282 13.52 -35.79 -5.68
C GLY A 282 13.32 -35.84 -7.19
N GLU A 283 12.15 -35.43 -7.69
CA GLU A 283 11.82 -35.40 -9.13
C GLU A 283 11.10 -34.11 -9.53
N VAL A 284 10.16 -33.64 -8.70
CA VAL A 284 9.35 -32.44 -8.93
C VAL A 284 9.59 -31.41 -7.80
N LEU A 285 9.81 -30.16 -8.18
CA LEU A 285 9.82 -29.02 -7.24
C LEU A 285 8.40 -28.54 -6.98
N HIS A 286 7.97 -28.52 -5.72
CA HIS A 286 6.63 -28.07 -5.35
C HIS A 286 6.65 -26.69 -4.74
N PHE A 287 5.71 -25.84 -5.16
CA PHE A 287 5.36 -24.59 -4.52
C PHE A 287 3.83 -24.53 -4.33
N GLY A 288 3.36 -24.35 -3.10
CA GLY A 288 1.93 -24.22 -2.79
C GLY A 288 1.40 -25.33 -1.87
N LYS A 289 0.24 -25.89 -2.18
CA LYS A 289 -0.33 -27.05 -1.47
C LYS A 289 0.60 -28.26 -1.55
N LEU A 290 0.62 -29.05 -0.46
CA LEU A 290 1.15 -30.41 -0.52
C LEU A 290 0.50 -31.16 -1.69
N PRO A 291 1.29 -31.92 -2.47
CA PRO A 291 0.75 -32.72 -3.56
C PRO A 291 -0.27 -33.74 -3.03
N PRO A 292 -1.18 -34.25 -3.89
CA PRO A 292 -2.13 -35.29 -3.50
C PRO A 292 -1.42 -36.48 -2.83
N SER A 293 -1.94 -36.95 -1.69
CA SER A 293 -1.34 -38.07 -0.96
C SER A 293 -1.36 -39.34 -1.81
N GLU A 294 -0.18 -39.93 -2.01
CA GLU A 294 -0.04 -41.29 -2.52
C GLU A 294 -0.47 -42.34 -1.47
N GLN A 295 -0.56 -43.60 -1.91
CA GLN A 295 -0.71 -44.74 -1.01
C GLN A 295 0.50 -44.79 -0.07
N PRO A 296 0.29 -44.85 1.26
CA PRO A 296 1.40 -44.85 2.20
C PRO A 296 2.31 -46.06 2.02
N VAL A 297 3.62 -45.83 2.03
CA VAL A 297 4.61 -46.91 2.04
C VAL A 297 4.55 -47.63 3.40
N LYS A 298 4.39 -48.95 3.40
CA LYS A 298 4.35 -49.73 4.63
C LYS A 298 5.75 -49.97 5.19
N LEU A 299 5.99 -49.52 6.41
CA LEU A 299 7.24 -49.69 7.15
C LEU A 299 6.98 -50.56 8.38
N THR A 300 7.67 -51.68 8.51
CA THR A 300 7.48 -52.62 9.62
C THR A 300 8.77 -52.78 10.42
N TYR A 301 8.71 -52.42 11.70
CA TYR A 301 9.83 -52.58 12.64
C TYR A 301 10.28 -54.04 12.73
N GLY A 302 11.60 -54.27 12.68
CA GLY A 302 12.22 -55.58 12.66
C GLY A 302 12.14 -56.30 11.30
N SER A 303 11.62 -55.65 10.26
CA SER A 303 11.54 -56.19 8.90
C SER A 303 12.10 -55.21 7.87
N SER A 304 11.39 -54.12 7.59
CA SER A 304 11.85 -53.08 6.64
C SER A 304 12.48 -51.88 7.34
N VAL A 305 12.41 -51.82 8.67
CA VAL A 305 13.00 -50.79 9.53
C VAL A 305 13.64 -51.43 10.76
N ASN A 306 14.88 -51.05 11.12
CA ASN A 306 15.60 -51.65 12.24
C ASN A 306 15.77 -50.71 13.44
N ASP A 307 16.37 -49.53 13.25
CA ASP A 307 16.72 -48.61 14.35
C ASP A 307 15.72 -47.46 14.48
N VAL A 308 14.55 -47.68 15.06
CA VAL A 308 13.53 -46.61 15.22
C VAL A 308 13.81 -45.76 16.45
N LYS A 309 13.84 -44.43 16.26
CA LYS A 309 13.93 -43.42 17.31
C LYS A 309 12.75 -42.46 17.20
N ILE A 310 11.96 -42.38 18.25
CA ILE A 310 10.80 -41.49 18.36
C ILE A 310 11.12 -40.38 19.35
N LYS A 311 10.89 -39.13 18.95
CA LYS A 311 11.18 -37.93 19.75
C LYS A 311 9.95 -37.03 19.81
N MET A 312 9.64 -36.54 21.01
CA MET A 312 8.73 -35.42 21.23
C MET A 312 9.56 -34.18 21.54
N LYS A 313 9.23 -33.05 20.94
CA LYS A 313 9.87 -31.75 21.17
C LYS A 313 8.85 -30.76 21.68
N ALA A 314 9.13 -30.13 22.81
CA ALA A 314 8.38 -28.97 23.26
C ALA A 314 8.97 -27.72 22.58
N GLN A 315 8.16 -26.93 21.88
CA GLN A 315 8.61 -25.69 21.23
C GLN A 315 7.51 -24.63 21.16
N HIS A 316 7.86 -23.39 20.80
CA HIS A 316 6.85 -22.33 20.64
C HIS A 316 6.00 -22.59 19.38
N VAL A 317 4.72 -22.90 19.57
CA VAL A 317 3.77 -23.27 18.50
C VAL A 317 2.68 -22.22 18.23
N ASN A 318 2.62 -21.16 19.03
CA ASN A 318 1.57 -20.13 18.96
C ASN A 318 2.14 -18.73 18.64
N PRO A 319 2.77 -18.53 17.45
CA PRO A 319 3.19 -17.20 17.02
C PRO A 319 1.97 -16.30 16.80
N THR A 320 2.10 -15.00 17.08
CA THR A 320 1.07 -14.02 16.75
C THR A 320 1.61 -12.93 15.83
N PHE A 321 0.83 -12.59 14.80
CA PHE A 321 1.20 -11.53 13.87
C PHE A 321 0.21 -10.38 13.86
N TYR A 322 0.70 -9.20 13.52
CA TYR A 322 -0.14 -8.06 13.18
C TYR A 322 0.31 -7.42 11.87
N GLY A 323 -0.62 -6.75 11.21
CA GLY A 323 -0.40 -5.92 10.04
C GLY A 323 -1.09 -4.57 10.20
N TYR A 324 -0.93 -3.71 9.19
CA TYR A 324 -1.61 -2.43 9.14
C TYR A 324 -1.99 -2.12 7.69
N ASN A 325 -3.28 -1.99 7.42
CA ASN A 325 -3.78 -1.49 6.15
C ASN A 325 -3.86 0.03 6.22
N SER A 326 -2.91 0.70 5.55
CA SER A 326 -2.87 2.16 5.54
C SER A 326 -4.00 2.80 4.74
N SER A 327 -4.54 2.12 3.73
CA SER A 327 -5.62 2.65 2.91
C SER A 327 -6.95 2.72 3.65
N LYS A 328 -7.16 1.84 4.65
CA LYS A 328 -8.34 1.83 5.53
C LYS A 328 -8.07 2.39 6.92
N ASN A 329 -6.82 2.71 7.25
CA ASN A 329 -6.36 2.99 8.60
C ASN A 329 -6.79 1.91 9.61
N GLU A 330 -6.50 0.66 9.27
CA GLU A 330 -6.98 -0.50 10.03
C GLU A 330 -5.80 -1.34 10.52
N LYS A 331 -5.77 -1.62 11.83
CA LYS A 331 -4.85 -2.62 12.39
C LYS A 331 -5.40 -4.00 12.07
N LEU A 332 -4.57 -4.81 11.43
CA LEU A 332 -4.91 -6.19 11.07
C LEU A 332 -4.37 -7.12 12.15
N THR A 333 -5.25 -7.86 12.79
CA THR A 333 -4.89 -8.86 13.81
C THR A 333 -5.77 -10.09 13.65
N THR A 334 -5.28 -11.23 14.10
CA THR A 334 -6.01 -12.50 14.07
C THR A 334 -6.03 -13.14 15.46
N GLY A 335 -6.95 -14.08 15.66
CA GLY A 335 -6.97 -14.92 16.86
C GLY A 335 -5.87 -15.99 16.84
N SER A 336 -5.87 -16.92 17.79
CA SER A 336 -4.89 -18.02 17.80
C SER A 336 -5.09 -18.99 16.62
N SER A 337 -4.02 -19.28 15.88
CA SER A 337 -4.01 -20.32 14.82
C SER A 337 -3.65 -21.67 15.41
N LYS A 338 -4.65 -22.40 15.92
CA LYS A 338 -4.43 -23.78 16.40
C LYS A 338 -4.25 -24.74 15.23
N ILE A 339 -3.20 -25.56 15.31
CA ILE A 339 -2.94 -26.63 14.35
C ILE A 339 -3.46 -27.95 14.92
N ASN A 340 -4.25 -28.66 14.12
CA ASN A 340 -4.80 -29.95 14.51
C ASN A 340 -3.83 -31.07 14.18
N HIS A 341 -3.65 -32.00 15.13
CA HIS A 341 -2.95 -33.26 14.94
C HIS A 341 -3.93 -34.40 15.20
N SER A 342 -3.93 -35.40 14.33
CA SER A 342 -4.69 -36.65 14.46
C SER A 342 -3.92 -37.71 15.26
N SER A 343 -2.59 -37.70 15.20
CA SER A 343 -1.68 -38.56 15.95
C SER A 343 -1.68 -38.15 17.41
N ASP A 344 -2.06 -39.07 18.30
CA ASP A 344 -2.20 -38.81 19.73
C ASP A 344 -0.90 -38.28 20.35
N ILE A 345 0.25 -38.81 19.94
CA ILE A 345 1.55 -38.39 20.46
C ILE A 345 1.94 -36.99 19.95
N ALA A 346 1.65 -36.67 18.68
CA ALA A 346 1.89 -35.35 18.12
C ALA A 346 0.96 -34.31 18.76
N LYS A 347 -0.33 -34.65 18.89
CA LYS A 347 -1.32 -33.83 19.61
C LYS A 347 -0.89 -33.57 21.05
N ARG A 348 -0.40 -34.60 21.76
CA ARG A 348 0.08 -34.43 23.12
C ARG A 348 1.33 -33.53 23.20
N ALA A 349 2.28 -33.71 22.29
CA ALA A 349 3.47 -32.85 22.21
C ALA A 349 3.09 -31.39 21.90
N TYR A 350 2.11 -31.16 21.04
CA TYR A 350 1.55 -29.85 20.75
C TYR A 350 0.89 -29.22 21.98
N GLU A 351 0.01 -29.94 22.68
CA GLU A 351 -0.64 -29.45 23.91
C GLU A 351 0.37 -29.13 25.02
N ILE A 352 1.43 -29.92 25.16
CA ILE A 352 2.53 -29.64 26.10
C ILE A 352 3.26 -28.38 25.65
N SER A 353 3.59 -28.25 24.37
CA SER A 353 4.22 -27.07 23.79
C SER A 353 3.44 -25.79 24.08
N GLU A 354 2.11 -25.79 23.91
CA GLU A 354 1.24 -24.66 24.24
C GLU A 354 1.31 -24.27 25.74
N LYS A 355 1.41 -25.26 26.63
CA LYS A 355 1.46 -25.03 28.09
C LYS A 355 2.85 -24.66 28.60
N THR A 356 3.90 -25.12 27.92
CA THR A 356 5.30 -24.85 28.29
C THR A 356 5.74 -23.47 27.80
N PHE A 357 5.40 -23.11 26.56
CA PHE A 357 5.84 -21.87 25.93
C PHE A 357 4.69 -20.85 25.88
N THR A 358 4.44 -20.19 27.01
CA THR A 358 3.32 -19.24 27.18
C THR A 358 3.67 -17.79 26.84
N THR A 359 4.95 -17.48 26.61
CA THR A 359 5.42 -16.13 26.29
C THR A 359 4.74 -15.62 25.00
N PRO A 360 4.06 -14.46 25.03
CA PRO A 360 3.50 -13.86 23.82
C PRO A 360 4.58 -13.55 22.78
N SER A 361 4.34 -13.92 21.52
CA SER A 361 5.26 -13.69 20.41
C SER A 361 4.58 -12.84 19.33
N LEU A 362 4.36 -11.56 19.65
CA LEU A 362 3.75 -10.61 18.72
C LEU A 362 4.81 -10.03 17.79
N ARG A 363 4.66 -10.25 16.48
CA ARG A 363 5.56 -9.72 15.45
C ARG A 363 4.76 -9.09 14.31
N VAL A 364 5.41 -8.25 13.50
CA VAL A 364 4.81 -7.82 12.24
C VAL A 364 4.72 -9.02 11.31
N ALA A 365 3.61 -9.20 10.59
CA ALA A 365 3.50 -10.24 9.58
C ALA A 365 4.67 -10.13 8.57
N PRO A 366 5.23 -11.23 8.07
CA PRO A 366 6.36 -11.24 7.11
C PRO A 366 5.94 -10.89 5.66
N ILE A 367 4.77 -10.29 5.47
CA ILE A 367 4.21 -9.88 4.18
C ILE A 367 3.59 -8.48 4.29
N LYS A 368 3.37 -7.81 3.16
CA LYS A 368 2.49 -6.63 3.13
C LYS A 368 1.02 -7.08 3.21
N ALA A 369 0.51 -7.25 4.43
CA ALA A 369 -0.88 -7.62 4.65
C ALA A 369 -1.84 -6.49 4.24
N SER A 370 -2.75 -6.82 3.34
CA SER A 370 -3.88 -6.00 2.90
C SER A 370 -5.15 -6.31 3.69
N SER A 371 -5.27 -7.52 4.23
CA SER A 371 -6.43 -8.02 4.96
C SER A 371 -6.04 -8.87 6.18
N PHE A 372 -7.00 -9.14 7.06
CA PHE A 372 -6.79 -10.06 8.18
C PHE A 372 -6.51 -11.50 7.71
N MET A 373 -6.97 -11.88 6.50
CA MET A 373 -6.70 -13.20 5.93
C MET A 373 -5.22 -13.38 5.59
N ASP A 374 -4.54 -12.31 5.18
CA ASP A 374 -3.10 -12.32 4.89
C ASP A 374 -2.32 -12.60 6.19
N VAL A 375 -2.69 -11.89 7.26
CA VAL A 375 -2.08 -12.10 8.59
C VAL A 375 -2.37 -13.52 9.09
N ASP A 376 -3.58 -14.04 8.88
CA ASP A 376 -3.98 -15.40 9.28
C ASP A 376 -3.18 -16.47 8.51
N ALA A 377 -2.97 -16.27 7.21
CA ALA A 377 -2.19 -17.16 6.37
C ALA A 377 -0.72 -17.23 6.83
N SER A 378 -0.06 -16.08 7.06
CA SER A 378 1.30 -16.05 7.62
C SER A 378 1.37 -16.73 8.99
N GLN A 379 0.37 -16.48 9.84
CA GLN A 379 0.34 -17.02 11.19
C GLN A 379 0.15 -18.54 11.19
N LYS A 380 -0.80 -19.04 10.40
CA LYS A 380 -1.02 -20.48 10.21
C LYS A 380 0.17 -21.17 9.57
N GLY A 381 0.82 -20.55 8.59
CA GLY A 381 2.04 -21.07 7.97
C GLY A 381 3.17 -21.25 8.99
N THR A 382 3.46 -20.20 9.75
CA THR A 382 4.51 -20.24 10.78
C THR A 382 4.14 -21.22 11.91
N ALA A 383 2.89 -21.19 12.40
CA ALA A 383 2.41 -22.10 13.43
C ALA A 383 2.45 -23.56 12.94
N GLY A 384 2.03 -23.82 11.71
CA GLY A 384 2.04 -25.13 11.05
C GLY A 384 3.44 -25.71 10.91
N SER A 385 4.41 -24.92 10.45
CA SER A 385 5.81 -25.35 10.37
C SER A 385 6.42 -25.63 11.77
N LYS A 386 6.00 -24.93 12.83
CA LYS A 386 6.44 -25.26 14.20
C LYS A 386 5.68 -26.45 14.77
N ALA A 387 4.40 -26.60 14.43
CA ALA A 387 3.59 -27.73 14.85
C ALA A 387 4.09 -29.05 14.25
N SER A 388 4.54 -29.04 12.99
CA SER A 388 5.05 -30.25 12.32
C SER A 388 6.28 -30.86 13.01
N GLY A 389 7.12 -30.04 13.64
CA GLY A 389 8.34 -30.48 14.33
C GLY A 389 8.17 -30.96 15.77
N VAL A 390 6.96 -30.96 16.35
CA VAL A 390 6.73 -31.39 17.76
C VAL A 390 6.89 -32.90 17.94
N PHE A 391 6.77 -33.66 16.86
CA PHE A 391 6.92 -35.11 16.82
C PHE A 391 7.79 -35.50 15.65
N VAL A 392 8.89 -36.21 15.95
CA VAL A 392 9.87 -36.64 14.95
C VAL A 392 10.16 -38.13 15.14
N THR A 393 10.03 -38.90 14.06
CA THR A 393 10.42 -40.31 14.00
C THR A 393 11.56 -40.46 13.02
N SER A 394 12.61 -41.18 13.40
CA SER A 394 13.75 -41.46 12.53
C SER A 394 14.14 -42.92 12.60
N GLY A 395 14.79 -43.45 11.57
CA GLY A 395 15.39 -44.76 11.66
C GLY A 395 16.14 -45.25 10.43
N THR A 396 16.67 -46.46 10.52
CA THR A 396 17.32 -47.17 9.41
C THR A 396 16.31 -48.04 8.67
N THR A 397 16.31 -48.00 7.34
CA THR A 397 15.37 -48.73 6.49
C THR A 397 16.05 -49.44 5.34
N THR A 398 15.43 -50.51 4.85
CA THR A 398 15.84 -51.27 3.67
C THR A 398 14.94 -50.97 2.46
N VAL A 399 13.98 -50.06 2.60
CA VAL A 399 13.09 -49.61 1.51
C VAL A 399 13.76 -48.47 0.72
N PRO A 400 14.06 -48.64 -0.58
CA PRO A 400 14.80 -47.65 -1.37
C PRO A 400 13.91 -46.59 -2.03
N PHE A 401 12.60 -46.59 -1.76
CA PHE A 401 11.62 -45.73 -2.46
C PHE A 401 11.10 -44.57 -1.61
N LEU A 402 11.61 -44.38 -0.39
CA LEU A 402 11.24 -43.23 0.44
C LEU A 402 11.83 -41.94 -0.13
N TYR A 403 11.11 -40.83 -0.02
CA TYR A 403 11.56 -39.51 -0.47
C TYR A 403 10.86 -38.39 0.32
N PRO A 404 11.41 -37.16 0.42
CA PRO A 404 10.75 -36.06 1.11
C PRO A 404 9.34 -35.77 0.55
N GLY A 405 8.34 -35.70 1.42
CA GLY A 405 6.94 -35.54 1.04
C GLY A 405 6.17 -36.85 0.83
N CYS A 406 6.83 -38.02 0.85
CA CYS A 406 6.13 -39.30 0.76
C CYS A 406 5.49 -39.69 2.10
N ALA A 407 4.28 -40.24 2.05
CA ALA A 407 3.61 -40.78 3.23
C ALA A 407 4.03 -42.23 3.49
N ALA A 408 4.15 -42.61 4.76
CA ALA A 408 4.46 -43.98 5.17
C ALA A 408 3.68 -44.38 6.42
N ASP A 409 3.12 -45.59 6.43
CA ASP A 409 2.53 -46.17 7.63
C ASP A 409 3.58 -46.99 8.35
N ILE A 410 3.88 -46.64 9.61
CA ILE A 410 4.83 -47.41 10.42
C ILE A 410 4.09 -48.36 11.37
N GLU A 411 4.50 -49.62 11.36
CA GLU A 411 4.10 -50.63 12.31
C GLU A 411 5.21 -50.90 13.31
N MET A 412 4.86 -50.86 14.59
CA MET A 412 5.79 -51.07 15.70
C MET A 412 5.44 -52.37 16.42
N ARG A 413 6.45 -53.00 17.03
CA ARG A 413 6.25 -54.23 17.81
C ARG A 413 5.36 -53.95 19.02
N GLN A 414 4.43 -54.85 19.29
CA GLN A 414 3.61 -54.84 20.50
C GLN A 414 4.44 -55.24 21.72
N SER A 415 4.17 -54.65 22.89
CA SER A 415 5.00 -54.80 24.09
C SER A 415 5.10 -56.25 24.61
N ASP A 416 4.08 -57.05 24.37
CA ASP A 416 3.87 -58.39 24.92
C ASP A 416 3.91 -59.51 23.87
N THR A 417 4.03 -59.18 22.58
CA THR A 417 4.08 -60.17 21.49
C THR A 417 5.23 -59.92 20.52
N ASN A 418 5.45 -60.88 19.61
CA ASN A 418 6.35 -60.71 18.46
C ASN A 418 5.63 -60.09 17.26
N GLN A 419 4.37 -59.70 17.40
CA GLN A 419 3.59 -59.10 16.32
C GLN A 419 3.82 -57.59 16.28
N THR A 420 3.71 -57.02 15.09
CA THR A 420 3.69 -55.58 14.88
C THR A 420 2.25 -55.10 14.70
N SER A 421 1.95 -53.90 15.15
CA SER A 421 0.67 -53.22 14.92
C SER A 421 0.92 -51.81 14.39
N TYR A 422 -0.05 -51.28 13.66
CA TYR A 422 -0.03 -49.89 13.21
C TYR A 422 0.27 -48.95 14.38
N PHE A 423 1.22 -48.05 14.19
CA PHE A 423 1.60 -47.03 15.16
C PHE A 423 1.12 -45.66 14.73
N THR A 424 1.58 -45.15 13.59
CA THR A 424 1.16 -43.84 13.07
C THR A 424 1.48 -43.68 11.59
N LYS A 425 0.89 -42.67 10.96
CA LYS A 425 1.20 -42.26 9.59
C LYS A 425 2.22 -41.12 9.60
N LEU A 426 3.33 -41.36 8.92
CA LEU A 426 4.50 -40.49 8.85
C LEU A 426 4.58 -39.80 7.49
N LEU A 427 5.15 -38.59 7.48
CA LEU A 427 5.53 -37.86 6.28
C LEU A 427 7.04 -37.68 6.30
N MET A 428 7.73 -38.22 5.31
CA MET A 428 9.19 -38.14 5.22
C MET A 428 9.63 -36.70 4.98
N ILE A 429 10.64 -36.24 5.72
CA ILE A 429 11.24 -34.90 5.57
C ILE A 429 12.73 -34.98 5.25
N GLU A 430 13.42 -36.03 5.68
CA GLU A 430 14.81 -36.31 5.31
C GLU A 430 14.94 -37.77 4.95
N VAL A 431 15.67 -38.07 3.88
CA VAL A 431 15.99 -39.45 3.50
C VAL A 431 17.43 -39.51 2.97
N SER A 432 18.23 -40.45 3.47
CA SER A 432 19.53 -40.77 2.89
C SER A 432 19.54 -42.18 2.32
N HIS A 433 20.05 -42.32 1.11
CA HIS A 433 20.20 -43.58 0.40
C HIS A 433 21.67 -43.86 0.15
N GLU A 434 22.11 -45.08 0.45
CA GLU A 434 23.46 -45.55 0.13
C GLU A 434 23.37 -46.92 -0.54
N VAL A 435 23.95 -47.05 -1.74
CA VAL A 435 23.96 -48.29 -2.53
C VAL A 435 25.38 -48.59 -2.98
N ASP A 436 25.85 -49.81 -2.75
CA ASP A 436 27.16 -50.26 -3.24
C ASP A 436 27.09 -50.96 -4.61
N ALA A 437 28.24 -51.30 -5.19
CA ALA A 437 28.35 -52.00 -6.47
C ALA A 437 27.62 -53.35 -6.54
N ARG A 438 27.41 -54.00 -5.39
CA ARG A 438 26.68 -55.28 -5.30
C ARG A 438 25.17 -55.07 -5.22
N GLY A 439 24.74 -53.84 -4.93
CA GLY A 439 23.36 -53.42 -4.76
C GLY A 439 22.87 -53.55 -3.31
N TYR A 440 23.78 -53.67 -2.33
CA TYR A 440 23.38 -53.59 -0.93
C TYR A 440 22.95 -52.16 -0.62
N TYR A 441 21.73 -52.01 -0.13
CA TYR A 441 21.13 -50.72 0.20
C TYR A 441 21.07 -50.51 1.71
N THR A 442 21.43 -49.30 2.14
CA THR A 442 21.15 -48.79 3.48
C THR A 442 20.46 -47.45 3.36
N GLY A 443 19.29 -47.33 3.98
CA GLY A 443 18.54 -46.09 4.06
C GLY A 443 18.49 -45.54 5.48
N ASN A 444 18.47 -44.22 5.62
CA ASN A 444 18.03 -43.55 6.84
C ASN A 444 16.91 -42.57 6.52
N PHE A 445 15.99 -42.36 7.45
CA PHE A 445 14.93 -41.37 7.28
C PHE A 445 14.69 -40.58 8.57
N GLU A 446 14.19 -39.35 8.40
CA GLU A 446 13.52 -38.55 9.43
C GLU A 446 12.14 -38.16 8.90
N ALA A 447 11.13 -38.26 9.76
CA ALA A 447 9.74 -38.05 9.40
C ALA A 447 8.96 -37.36 10.53
N ILE A 448 7.92 -36.65 10.13
CA ILE A 448 6.95 -35.98 11.02
C ILE A 448 5.60 -36.69 10.94
N ALA A 449 4.63 -36.28 11.76
CA ALA A 449 3.25 -36.75 11.59
C ALA A 449 2.66 -36.21 10.28
N ALA A 450 2.06 -37.08 9.47
CA ALA A 450 1.54 -36.73 8.14
C ALA A 450 0.22 -35.93 8.14
N ASP A 451 -0.33 -35.66 9.32
CA ASP A 451 -1.71 -35.25 9.54
C ASP A 451 -1.90 -33.74 9.72
N CYS A 452 -0.83 -33.01 10.03
CA CYS A 452 -0.92 -31.58 10.30
C CYS A 452 -1.03 -30.74 9.01
N GLY A 453 -0.69 -31.31 7.85
CA GLY A 453 -0.77 -30.63 6.55
C GLY A 453 0.35 -29.63 6.27
N TYR A 454 1.41 -29.61 7.09
CA TYR A 454 2.57 -28.73 6.95
C TYR A 454 3.87 -29.54 7.00
N ILE A 455 4.87 -29.08 6.26
CA ILE A 455 6.26 -29.51 6.40
C ILE A 455 7.09 -28.45 7.15
N PRO A 456 8.29 -28.79 7.64
CA PRO A 456 9.20 -27.78 8.18
C PRO A 456 9.54 -26.74 7.11
N ARG A 457 9.66 -25.46 7.53
CA ARG A 457 10.00 -24.37 6.62
C ARG A 457 11.38 -24.59 5.97
N PRO A 458 11.57 -24.20 4.70
CA PRO A 458 12.89 -24.13 4.07
C PRO A 458 13.84 -23.14 4.76
N GLU A 459 15.14 -23.31 4.54
CA GLU A 459 16.14 -22.32 4.97
C GLU A 459 16.17 -21.12 4.02
N PHE A 460 16.06 -19.91 4.56
CA PHE A 460 16.21 -18.65 3.82
C PHE A 460 16.60 -17.50 4.75
N GLU A 461 17.14 -16.44 4.16
CA GLU A 461 17.47 -15.17 4.80
C GLU A 461 16.44 -14.09 4.43
N SER A 462 16.06 -13.26 5.39
CA SER A 462 15.11 -12.16 5.12
C SER A 462 15.84 -10.98 4.48
N PRO A 463 15.45 -10.54 3.27
CA PRO A 463 16.06 -9.39 2.62
C PRO A 463 15.74 -8.11 3.38
N ARG A 464 16.65 -7.14 3.31
CA ARG A 464 16.50 -5.81 3.91
C ARG A 464 16.67 -4.76 2.81
N ALA A 465 15.61 -4.00 2.57
CA ALA A 465 15.64 -2.94 1.58
C ALA A 465 16.12 -1.62 2.20
N ASP A 466 17.16 -1.05 1.60
CA ASP A 466 17.67 0.28 1.91
C ASP A 466 16.95 1.36 1.10
N ALA A 467 17.11 2.62 1.53
CA ALA A 467 16.52 3.75 0.83
C ALA A 467 17.10 3.88 -0.59
N GLN A 468 16.23 4.12 -1.56
CA GLN A 468 16.55 4.14 -2.99
C GLN A 468 15.92 5.35 -3.68
N PHE A 469 16.42 5.71 -4.85
CA PHE A 469 15.75 6.66 -5.73
C PHE A 469 14.70 5.95 -6.59
N ALA A 470 13.66 6.69 -6.93
CA ALA A 470 12.67 6.27 -7.90
C ALA A 470 12.12 7.48 -8.66
N LYS A 471 11.50 7.21 -9.79
CA LYS A 471 10.78 8.20 -10.59
C LYS A 471 9.28 8.06 -10.37
N VAL A 472 8.57 9.17 -10.23
CA VAL A 472 7.11 9.17 -10.16
C VAL A 472 6.52 8.93 -11.55
N ILE A 473 5.69 7.90 -11.67
CA ILE A 473 5.03 7.49 -12.93
C ILE A 473 3.57 7.96 -12.96
N SER A 474 2.88 7.95 -11.82
CA SER A 474 1.51 8.46 -11.71
C SER A 474 1.24 9.03 -10.32
N ASN A 475 0.56 10.18 -10.27
CA ASN A 475 0.02 10.77 -9.05
C ASN A 475 -1.53 10.79 -9.04
N THR A 476 -2.17 10.12 -10.00
CA THR A 476 -3.63 9.97 -10.08
C THR A 476 -4.07 8.78 -9.22
N ASP A 477 -4.08 8.97 -7.91
CA ASP A 477 -4.48 7.93 -6.95
C ASP A 477 -5.99 7.58 -7.07
N PRO A 478 -6.35 6.33 -7.44
CA PRO A 478 -7.74 5.91 -7.58
C PRO A 478 -8.57 6.03 -6.30
N LEU A 479 -7.92 6.02 -5.12
CA LEU A 479 -8.58 6.15 -3.82
C LEU A 479 -8.51 7.57 -3.25
N ASN A 480 -7.88 8.52 -3.97
CA ASN A 480 -7.71 9.91 -3.55
C ASN A 480 -7.10 10.04 -2.14
N GLN A 481 -6.00 9.33 -1.88
CA GLN A 481 -5.29 9.27 -0.59
C GLN A 481 -3.91 9.96 -0.65
N GLY A 482 -3.61 10.67 -1.73
CA GLY A 482 -2.31 11.35 -1.91
C GLY A 482 -1.14 10.38 -2.11
N ARG A 483 -1.41 9.19 -2.64
CA ARG A 483 -0.38 8.20 -2.98
C ARG A 483 0.16 8.45 -4.39
N VAL A 484 1.34 7.92 -4.65
CA VAL A 484 1.94 7.94 -6.00
C VAL A 484 2.36 6.53 -6.40
N GLN A 485 2.38 6.27 -7.70
CA GLN A 485 3.02 5.12 -8.30
C GLN A 485 4.40 5.53 -8.78
N ILE A 486 5.41 4.73 -8.43
CA ILE A 486 6.81 5.01 -8.78
C ILE A 486 7.40 3.87 -9.61
N GLN A 487 8.53 4.14 -10.26
CA GLN A 487 9.38 3.14 -10.90
C GLN A 487 10.78 3.29 -10.31
N PHE A 488 11.30 2.23 -9.71
CA PHE A 488 12.68 2.17 -9.24
C PHE A 488 13.66 2.09 -10.41
N ASP A 489 14.92 2.49 -10.22
CA ASP A 489 15.93 2.50 -11.28
C ASP A 489 16.24 1.11 -11.87
N TRP A 490 16.01 0.04 -11.09
CA TRP A 490 16.17 -1.36 -11.54
C TRP A 490 14.90 -1.94 -12.19
N GLN A 491 13.76 -1.25 -12.12
CA GLN A 491 12.56 -1.63 -12.87
C GLN A 491 12.65 -1.11 -14.30
N SER A 492 12.03 -1.82 -15.25
CA SER A 492 12.05 -1.44 -16.66
C SER A 492 10.69 -1.67 -17.33
N GLY A 493 10.48 -1.04 -18.50
CA GLY A 493 9.25 -1.21 -19.27
C GLY A 493 8.01 -0.73 -18.50
N GLN A 494 7.06 -1.64 -18.29
CA GLN A 494 5.79 -1.37 -17.61
C GLN A 494 5.83 -1.73 -16.11
N ASP A 495 6.96 -2.20 -15.59
CA ASP A 495 7.10 -2.56 -14.18
C ASP A 495 7.15 -1.29 -13.33
N THR A 496 6.28 -1.23 -12.32
CA THR A 496 6.15 -0.11 -11.39
C THR A 496 5.80 -0.63 -10.01
N SER A 497 5.87 0.22 -9.00
CA SER A 497 5.21 -0.06 -7.71
C SER A 497 3.68 -0.07 -7.86
N GLU A 498 2.99 -0.45 -6.80
CA GLU A 498 1.60 -0.03 -6.59
C GLU A 498 1.53 1.43 -6.10
N PHE A 499 0.33 1.96 -5.87
CA PHE A 499 0.18 3.27 -5.23
C PHE A 499 0.66 3.25 -3.78
N ILE A 500 1.78 3.93 -3.54
CA ILE A 500 2.48 3.98 -2.25
C ILE A 500 2.33 5.35 -1.59
N ARG A 501 2.40 5.37 -0.26
CA ARG A 501 2.20 6.61 0.53
C ARG A 501 3.36 7.58 0.34
N VAL A 502 3.03 8.87 0.42
CA VAL A 502 4.00 9.97 0.47
C VAL A 502 4.09 10.50 1.90
N MET A 503 5.30 10.51 2.46
CA MET A 503 5.61 11.18 3.71
C MET A 503 5.62 12.68 3.50
N THR A 504 5.11 13.41 4.48
CA THR A 504 5.07 14.87 4.48
C THR A 504 5.50 15.38 5.86
N PRO A 505 6.06 16.60 6.00
CA PRO A 505 6.53 17.13 7.28
C PRO A 505 5.46 17.15 8.38
N ASP A 506 4.20 17.35 7.99
CA ASP A 506 3.07 17.35 8.90
C ASP A 506 1.82 16.81 8.19
N ALA A 507 1.14 15.83 8.80
CA ALA A 507 -0.06 15.20 8.27
C ALA A 507 -1.08 14.95 9.37
N GLY A 508 -2.37 14.94 9.03
CA GLY A 508 -3.42 14.45 9.91
C GLY A 508 -4.81 14.97 9.55
N GLY A 509 -5.71 14.87 10.53
CA GLY A 509 -7.02 15.51 10.53
C GLY A 509 -7.32 16.13 11.89
N SER A 510 -8.40 16.90 11.97
CA SER A 510 -8.97 17.49 13.18
C SER A 510 -10.47 17.69 13.00
N ASP A 511 -11.17 18.10 14.06
CA ASP A 511 -12.61 18.42 14.02
C ASP A 511 -12.97 19.49 12.98
N LYS A 512 -12.00 20.32 12.56
CA LYS A 512 -12.18 21.39 11.58
C LYS A 512 -11.63 21.05 10.19
N VAL A 513 -10.67 20.14 10.10
CA VAL A 513 -10.00 19.75 8.84
C VAL A 513 -9.91 18.23 8.82
N SER A 514 -10.90 17.58 8.22
CA SER A 514 -11.04 16.11 8.29
C SER A 514 -9.99 15.33 7.49
N LYS A 515 -9.39 15.94 6.44
CA LYS A 515 -8.35 15.35 5.59
C LYS A 515 -7.32 16.41 5.21
N ASN A 516 -6.09 15.98 4.94
CA ASN A 516 -4.99 16.83 4.44
C ASN A 516 -4.67 18.05 5.35
N ARG A 517 -4.85 17.92 6.66
CA ARG A 517 -4.32 18.92 7.60
C ARG A 517 -2.80 18.78 7.64
N GLY A 518 -2.09 19.89 7.49
CA GLY A 518 -0.62 19.93 7.45
C GLY A 518 -0.10 20.30 6.06
N PHE A 519 1.03 19.73 5.66
CA PHE A 519 1.65 19.98 4.35
C PHE A 519 1.12 18.98 3.32
N MET A 520 0.46 19.47 2.27
CA MET A 520 0.00 18.65 1.16
C MET A 520 0.67 19.10 -0.14
N ALA A 521 1.76 18.42 -0.51
CA ALA A 521 2.47 18.60 -1.77
C ALA A 521 2.81 17.21 -2.32
N ILE A 522 1.99 16.71 -3.24
CA ILE A 522 2.20 15.38 -3.85
C ILE A 522 3.21 15.54 -5.00
N PRO A 523 4.26 14.72 -5.06
CA PRO A 523 5.20 14.71 -6.18
C PRO A 523 4.50 14.59 -7.54
N GLU A 524 5.03 15.29 -8.54
CA GLU A 524 4.48 15.32 -9.88
C GLU A 524 5.05 14.18 -10.73
N VAL A 525 4.34 13.81 -11.80
CA VAL A 525 4.82 12.79 -12.75
C VAL A 525 6.13 13.26 -13.37
N GLY A 526 7.17 12.42 -13.28
CA GLY A 526 8.52 12.73 -13.72
C GLY A 526 9.49 13.10 -12.61
N ASP A 527 9.01 13.47 -11.42
CA ASP A 527 9.87 13.85 -10.30
C ASP A 527 10.70 12.66 -9.80
N GLN A 528 11.95 12.95 -9.42
CA GLN A 528 12.78 12.02 -8.68
C GLN A 528 12.47 12.11 -7.18
N VAL A 529 12.23 10.97 -6.56
CA VAL A 529 11.88 10.85 -5.14
C VAL A 529 12.80 9.88 -4.42
N VAL A 530 12.98 10.07 -3.12
CA VAL A 530 13.60 9.06 -2.26
C VAL A 530 12.51 8.16 -1.71
N VAL A 531 12.67 6.86 -1.86
CA VAL A 531 11.79 5.81 -1.35
C VAL A 531 12.49 5.10 -0.20
N ASN A 532 11.77 4.87 0.89
CA ASN A 532 12.22 4.05 2.01
C ASN A 532 11.18 2.95 2.27
N PHE A 533 11.53 1.97 3.09
CA PHE A 533 10.79 0.73 3.24
C PHE A 533 10.37 0.53 4.70
N ALA A 534 9.07 0.46 4.97
CA ALA A 534 8.59 0.27 6.33
C ALA A 534 9.07 -1.08 6.88
N HIS A 535 9.77 -1.04 8.02
CA HIS A 535 10.46 -2.19 8.60
C HIS A 535 11.56 -2.80 7.71
N GLN A 536 12.16 -2.00 6.79
CA GLN A 536 13.14 -2.47 5.80
C GLN A 536 12.60 -3.61 4.90
N HIS A 537 11.28 -3.73 4.78
CA HIS A 537 10.65 -4.81 4.00
C HIS A 537 10.49 -4.38 2.53
N PRO A 538 11.05 -5.12 1.55
CA PRO A 538 11.00 -4.73 0.13
C PRO A 538 9.59 -4.46 -0.42
N ASP A 539 8.61 -5.22 0.05
CA ASP A 539 7.20 -5.04 -0.36
C ASP A 539 6.50 -3.84 0.30
N ARG A 540 7.17 -3.05 1.16
CA ARG A 540 6.56 -1.92 1.89
C ARG A 540 7.18 -0.56 1.57
N PRO A 541 7.32 -0.17 0.30
CA PRO A 541 7.87 1.13 -0.06
C PRO A 541 6.92 2.28 0.33
N PHE A 542 7.50 3.42 0.68
CA PHE A 542 6.85 4.72 0.80
C PHE A 542 7.81 5.83 0.39
N VAL A 543 7.29 6.91 -0.19
CA VAL A 543 8.09 8.07 -0.60
C VAL A 543 8.42 8.90 0.64
N MET A 544 9.68 9.25 0.86
CA MET A 544 10.12 10.19 1.90
C MET A 544 9.99 11.65 1.47
N GLY A 545 10.19 11.93 0.19
CA GLY A 545 10.12 13.28 -0.39
C GLY A 545 10.79 13.35 -1.76
N GLY A 546 10.66 14.50 -2.43
CA GLY A 546 11.38 14.78 -3.68
C GLY A 546 12.88 15.01 -3.44
N MET A 547 13.70 14.58 -4.39
CA MET A 547 15.14 14.84 -4.40
C MET A 547 15.49 15.61 -5.68
N PHE A 548 16.11 16.78 -5.52
CA PHE A 548 16.59 17.54 -6.67
C PHE A 548 17.80 16.85 -7.32
N HIS A 549 17.82 16.83 -8.65
CA HIS A 549 18.99 16.50 -9.46
C HIS A 549 19.43 17.69 -10.31
N GLY A 550 20.55 17.58 -11.03
CA GLY A 550 21.19 18.70 -11.73
C GLY A 550 20.38 19.39 -12.83
N GLN A 551 19.20 18.89 -13.21
CA GLN A 551 18.32 19.57 -14.19
C GLN A 551 17.18 20.36 -13.54
N VAL A 552 16.82 20.04 -12.29
CA VAL A 552 15.66 20.64 -11.59
C VAL A 552 16.06 21.37 -10.30
N GLY A 553 17.25 21.08 -9.76
CA GLY A 553 17.78 21.75 -8.59
C GLY A 553 18.27 23.16 -8.91
N GLY A 554 17.87 24.12 -8.09
CA GLY A 554 18.36 25.51 -8.12
C GLY A 554 18.32 26.11 -6.72
N GLY A 555 19.14 27.14 -6.48
CA GLY A 555 19.31 27.75 -5.15
C GLY A 555 20.72 27.55 -4.59
N GLY A 556 20.97 28.01 -3.36
CA GLY A 556 22.28 27.84 -2.72
C GLY A 556 23.42 28.69 -3.29
N GLY A 557 23.12 29.75 -4.07
CA GLY A 557 24.11 30.71 -4.56
C GLY A 557 24.85 31.46 -3.45
N ALA A 558 25.64 32.49 -3.78
CA ALA A 558 26.43 33.23 -2.80
C ALA A 558 25.58 33.70 -1.59
N GLY A 559 25.90 33.20 -0.39
CA GLY A 559 25.18 33.49 0.86
C GLY A 559 23.90 32.68 1.12
N ASN A 560 23.40 31.90 0.16
CA ASN A 560 22.15 31.12 0.27
C ASN A 560 20.95 31.97 0.76
N ASN A 561 20.84 33.17 0.19
CA ASN A 561 19.90 34.20 0.65
C ASN A 561 18.46 33.97 0.18
N VAL A 562 18.24 33.24 -0.91
CA VAL A 562 16.91 33.05 -1.51
C VAL A 562 16.37 31.65 -1.22
N LYS A 563 15.18 31.59 -0.62
CA LYS A 563 14.43 30.36 -0.31
C LYS A 563 13.02 30.51 -0.84
N SER A 564 12.40 29.45 -1.36
CA SER A 564 11.03 29.58 -1.87
C SER A 564 10.21 28.30 -1.81
N LEU A 565 8.88 28.47 -1.77
CA LEU A 565 7.91 27.44 -2.09
C LEU A 565 7.26 27.83 -3.41
N SER A 566 7.34 26.96 -4.41
CA SER A 566 6.76 27.18 -5.75
C SER A 566 5.83 26.03 -6.12
N SER A 567 4.65 26.35 -6.66
CA SER A 567 3.71 25.35 -7.21
C SER A 567 3.97 25.10 -8.70
N ARG A 568 3.40 24.03 -9.25
CA ARG A 568 3.46 23.69 -10.68
C ARG A 568 2.98 24.82 -11.60
N SER A 569 2.03 25.64 -11.16
CA SER A 569 1.48 26.76 -11.95
C SER A 569 2.31 28.05 -11.85
N GLY A 570 3.38 28.05 -11.07
CA GLY A 570 4.22 29.23 -10.86
C GLY A 570 3.78 30.16 -9.73
N ASN A 571 2.86 29.72 -8.85
CA ASN A 571 2.59 30.46 -7.62
C ASN A 571 3.79 30.28 -6.68
N LYS A 572 4.27 31.36 -6.07
CA LYS A 572 5.53 31.39 -5.34
C LYS A 572 5.43 32.23 -4.07
N LEU A 573 5.95 31.67 -2.99
CA LEU A 573 6.34 32.40 -1.78
C LEU A 573 7.86 32.39 -1.70
N GLU A 574 8.49 33.55 -1.90
CA GLU A 574 9.93 33.75 -1.84
C GLU A 574 10.33 34.49 -0.58
N LEU A 575 11.43 34.05 0.04
CA LEU A 575 12.09 34.70 1.16
C LEU A 575 13.50 35.05 0.69
N ASP A 576 13.84 36.34 0.71
CA ASP A 576 15.17 36.85 0.43
C ASP A 576 15.78 37.41 1.71
N ASP A 577 16.65 36.63 2.35
CA ASP A 577 17.34 37.00 3.59
C ASP A 577 18.42 38.07 3.37
N GLY A 578 18.94 38.22 2.15
CA GLY A 578 19.92 39.25 1.81
C GLY A 578 19.28 40.64 1.81
N ALA A 579 18.07 40.74 1.25
CA ALA A 579 17.26 41.96 1.31
C ALA A 579 16.38 42.07 2.58
N GLY A 580 16.18 40.97 3.31
CA GLY A 580 15.25 40.88 4.44
C GLY A 580 13.78 40.98 4.01
N SER A 581 13.43 40.44 2.84
CA SER A 581 12.12 40.62 2.20
C SER A 581 11.39 39.29 1.96
N VAL A 582 10.06 39.36 1.85
CA VAL A 582 9.19 38.22 1.51
C VAL A 582 8.28 38.64 0.36
N PHE A 583 8.19 37.81 -0.67
CA PHE A 583 7.39 38.08 -1.86
C PHE A 583 6.42 36.92 -2.14
N LEU A 584 5.12 37.22 -2.14
CA LEU A 584 4.07 36.28 -2.53
C LEU A 584 3.52 36.71 -3.89
N THR A 585 3.59 35.80 -4.85
CA THR A 585 3.07 35.98 -6.21
C THR A 585 2.29 34.76 -6.62
N ASP A 586 1.11 34.96 -7.20
CA ASP A 586 0.55 33.99 -8.13
C ASP A 586 0.97 34.34 -9.58
N GLN A 587 0.59 33.49 -10.53
CA GLN A 587 0.84 33.75 -11.97
C GLN A 587 0.21 35.08 -12.46
N GLY A 588 -0.75 35.65 -11.72
CA GLY A 588 -1.48 36.88 -12.06
C GLY A 588 -1.05 38.15 -11.30
N GLY A 589 -0.12 38.06 -10.35
CA GLY A 589 0.44 39.18 -9.58
C GLY A 589 -0.30 39.61 -8.29
N ALA A 590 -1.17 38.79 -7.69
CA ALA A 590 -1.96 39.13 -6.48
C ALA A 590 -1.41 38.52 -5.16
N ASN A 591 -1.68 39.17 -4.01
CA ASN A 591 -1.39 38.62 -2.65
C ASN A 591 -2.37 39.13 -1.55
N MET A 592 -2.63 38.33 -0.49
CA MET A 592 -3.41 38.73 0.72
C MET A 592 -3.25 37.74 1.92
N LYS A 593 -3.50 38.20 3.17
CA LYS A 593 -3.46 37.43 4.45
C LYS A 593 -4.76 37.59 5.28
N PHE A 594 -5.17 36.54 6.00
CA PHE A 594 -6.34 36.49 6.91
C PHE A 594 -5.99 35.95 8.31
N ASP A 595 -6.69 36.39 9.38
CA ASP A 595 -6.38 36.05 10.78
C ASP A 595 -7.22 34.93 11.42
N GLY A 596 -8.25 34.44 10.71
CA GLY A 596 -9.10 33.35 11.17
C GLY A 596 -10.23 33.71 12.16
N ALA A 597 -10.37 34.99 12.55
CA ALA A 597 -11.49 35.51 13.35
C ALA A 597 -12.44 36.42 12.54
N GLY A 598 -12.17 36.58 11.24
CA GLY A 598 -12.94 37.44 10.34
C GLY A 598 -12.36 38.84 10.16
N ASN A 599 -11.16 39.12 10.68
CA ASN A 599 -10.50 40.42 10.49
C ASN A 599 -9.31 40.31 9.53
N ALA A 600 -9.02 41.41 8.85
CA ALA A 600 -7.82 41.58 8.06
C ALA A 600 -7.19 42.94 8.41
N THR A 601 -5.96 42.93 8.92
CA THR A 601 -5.20 44.14 9.25
C THR A 601 -3.93 44.18 8.42
N THR A 602 -3.74 45.24 7.65
CA THR A 602 -2.51 45.50 6.89
C THR A 602 -1.77 46.67 7.52
N ASN A 603 -0.70 46.38 8.28
CA ASN A 603 0.17 47.40 8.84
C ASN A 603 1.42 47.53 7.97
N THR A 604 1.82 48.76 7.65
CA THR A 604 3.03 49.05 6.89
C THR A 604 3.76 50.21 7.56
N ASN A 605 5.06 50.05 7.85
CA ASN A 605 5.84 51.04 8.61
C ASN A 605 6.33 52.22 7.78
N LYS A 606 6.33 52.08 6.45
CA LYS A 606 6.69 53.12 5.49
C LYS A 606 5.49 53.37 4.59
N ASP A 607 5.56 52.94 3.33
CA ASP A 607 4.55 53.24 2.33
C ASP A 607 3.68 52.03 2.00
N LYS A 608 2.36 52.22 1.93
CA LYS A 608 1.41 51.26 1.37
C LYS A 608 0.88 51.79 0.04
N THR A 609 1.26 51.14 -1.06
CA THR A 609 0.73 51.44 -2.39
C THR A 609 -0.30 50.40 -2.79
N VAL A 610 -1.46 50.84 -3.28
CA VAL A 610 -2.51 49.97 -3.83
C VAL A 610 -2.74 50.39 -5.27
N THR A 611 -2.44 49.49 -6.22
CA THR A 611 -2.69 49.71 -7.65
C THR A 611 -3.73 48.70 -8.11
N VAL A 612 -4.82 49.18 -8.73
CA VAL A 612 -5.89 48.34 -9.27
C VAL A 612 -6.02 48.65 -10.75
N GLY A 613 -5.88 47.64 -11.61
CA GLY A 613 -5.84 47.84 -13.07
C GLY A 613 -7.18 48.14 -13.73
N ASN A 614 -8.30 47.97 -13.01
CA ASN A 614 -9.65 48.26 -13.51
C ASN A 614 -10.46 48.99 -12.42
N ASN A 615 -11.50 48.36 -11.87
CA ASN A 615 -12.35 48.99 -10.85
C ASN A 615 -11.90 48.65 -9.42
N ASN A 616 -11.72 49.67 -8.59
CA ASN A 616 -11.63 49.52 -7.14
C ASN A 616 -12.99 49.84 -6.50
N SER A 617 -13.63 48.85 -5.86
CA SER A 617 -14.91 49.02 -5.16
C SER A 617 -14.75 48.74 -3.67
N VAL A 618 -15.07 49.70 -2.82
CA VAL A 618 -14.99 49.57 -1.36
C VAL A 618 -16.39 49.66 -0.76
N ASN A 619 -16.93 48.54 -0.29
CA ASN A 619 -18.25 48.47 0.34
C ASN A 619 -18.08 48.29 1.85
N VAL A 620 -18.58 49.22 2.65
CA VAL A 620 -18.49 49.18 4.12
C VAL A 620 -19.91 49.21 4.69
N ALA A 621 -20.24 48.23 5.54
CA ALA A 621 -21.60 48.05 6.05
C ALA A 621 -21.97 49.01 7.19
N ASN A 622 -20.98 49.40 7.99
CA ASN A 622 -21.13 50.37 9.08
C ASN A 622 -20.26 51.60 8.73
N ASP A 623 -19.27 51.92 9.55
CA ASP A 623 -18.48 53.14 9.37
C ASP A 623 -17.24 52.92 8.52
N ASN A 624 -17.09 53.71 7.47
CA ASN A 624 -15.81 53.89 6.78
C ASN A 624 -15.07 55.09 7.39
N THR A 625 -14.05 54.83 8.23
CA THR A 625 -13.24 55.89 8.85
C THR A 625 -11.86 55.96 8.19
N VAL A 626 -11.54 57.11 7.59
CA VAL A 626 -10.21 57.39 7.05
C VAL A 626 -9.53 58.46 7.92
N LYS A 627 -8.39 58.12 8.51
CA LYS A 627 -7.58 59.05 9.29
C LYS A 627 -6.19 59.16 8.69
N ALA A 628 -5.88 60.31 8.10
CA ALA A 628 -4.55 60.63 7.60
C ALA A 628 -3.80 61.48 8.63
N GLY A 629 -2.53 61.18 8.89
CA GLY A 629 -1.70 61.96 9.84
C GLY A 629 -1.29 63.34 9.33
N ASN A 630 -1.29 63.56 8.01
CA ASN A 630 -0.93 64.83 7.39
C ASN A 630 -1.94 65.26 6.30
N THR A 631 -1.92 64.60 5.13
CA THR A 631 -2.80 64.94 4.00
C THR A 631 -3.60 63.73 3.55
N SER A 632 -4.90 63.93 3.33
CA SER A 632 -5.77 63.02 2.58
C SER A 632 -6.09 63.68 1.24
N MET A 633 -5.58 63.13 0.13
CA MET A 633 -5.77 63.67 -1.22
C MET A 633 -6.57 62.66 -2.06
N ILE A 634 -7.60 63.13 -2.74
CA ILE A 634 -8.38 62.34 -3.70
C ILE A 634 -8.25 63.04 -5.05
N ASN A 635 -7.51 62.44 -5.98
CA ASN A 635 -7.41 62.88 -7.36
C ASN A 635 -8.29 61.99 -8.24
N VAL A 636 -9.19 62.59 -9.02
CA VAL A 636 -10.11 61.86 -9.89
C VAL A 636 -9.92 62.36 -11.33
N GLY A 637 -9.94 61.44 -12.30
CA GLY A 637 -9.72 61.75 -13.72
C GLY A 637 -10.89 62.50 -14.36
N GLU A 638 -11.92 61.77 -14.80
CA GLU A 638 -12.97 62.35 -15.66
C GLU A 638 -14.17 62.94 -14.88
N ALA A 639 -14.63 62.27 -13.83
CA ALA A 639 -15.80 62.72 -13.07
C ALA A 639 -15.68 62.39 -11.57
N SER A 640 -15.96 63.37 -10.72
CA SER A 640 -16.12 63.19 -9.27
C SER A 640 -17.59 63.44 -8.89
N ILE A 641 -18.25 62.46 -8.28
CA ILE A 641 -19.62 62.57 -7.78
C ILE A 641 -19.58 62.36 -6.26
N LEU A 642 -20.08 63.32 -5.49
CA LEU A 642 -20.30 63.19 -4.05
C LEU A 642 -21.80 63.04 -3.80
N GLN A 643 -22.26 61.89 -3.31
CA GLN A 643 -23.68 61.61 -3.06
C GLN A 643 -23.88 61.09 -1.62
N MET A 644 -24.91 61.55 -0.91
CA MET A 644 -25.19 61.18 0.50
C MET A 644 -26.69 60.98 0.77
N ASP A 645 -27.06 59.88 1.45
CA ASP A 645 -28.23 59.73 2.35
C ASP A 645 -27.99 58.54 3.34
N LYS A 646 -28.66 58.37 4.50
CA LYS A 646 -30.10 58.14 4.71
C LYS A 646 -30.78 59.15 5.66
N SER A 647 -30.02 60.10 6.22
CA SER A 647 -30.54 61.21 7.06
C SER A 647 -29.98 62.58 6.65
N GLY A 648 -29.22 62.67 5.55
CA GLY A 648 -28.92 63.90 4.81
C GLY A 648 -28.03 64.96 5.49
N LYS A 649 -27.49 64.70 6.70
CA LYS A 649 -26.64 65.69 7.38
C LYS A 649 -25.20 65.64 6.83
N VAL A 650 -24.83 66.69 6.09
CA VAL A 650 -23.46 66.94 5.63
C VAL A 650 -22.82 67.97 6.57
N SER A 651 -21.68 67.65 7.17
CA SER A 651 -20.87 68.60 7.96
C SER A 651 -19.48 68.70 7.34
N LEU A 652 -19.16 69.87 6.79
CA LEU A 652 -17.83 70.20 6.29
C LEU A 652 -17.24 71.25 7.23
N THR A 653 -16.18 70.89 7.95
CA THR A 653 -15.50 71.77 8.90
C THR A 653 -14.09 72.01 8.41
N ALA A 654 -13.74 73.28 8.19
CA ALA A 654 -12.38 73.71 7.90
C ALA A 654 -11.88 74.61 9.04
N THR A 655 -10.59 74.53 9.35
CA THR A 655 -9.97 75.33 10.43
C THR A 655 -9.34 76.63 9.93
N THR A 656 -9.00 76.72 8.63
CA THR A 656 -8.32 77.86 8.03
C THR A 656 -9.12 78.50 6.91
N GLU A 657 -9.55 77.71 5.93
CA GLU A 657 -10.30 78.16 4.76
C GLU A 657 -11.18 77.01 4.24
N PHE A 658 -12.42 77.32 3.88
CA PHE A 658 -13.26 76.46 3.07
C PHE A 658 -13.48 77.11 1.71
N LYS A 659 -12.97 76.49 0.64
CA LYS A 659 -12.93 77.07 -0.70
C LYS A 659 -13.51 76.12 -1.74
N ILE A 660 -14.49 76.60 -2.49
CA ILE A 660 -15.08 75.93 -3.67
C ILE A 660 -14.64 76.72 -4.90
N ILE A 661 -14.06 76.04 -5.90
CA ILE A 661 -13.60 76.64 -7.15
C ILE A 661 -14.22 75.87 -8.32
N VAL A 662 -14.88 76.58 -9.24
CA VAL A 662 -15.34 76.03 -10.51
C VAL A 662 -14.97 77.03 -11.61
N GLY A 663 -13.88 76.75 -12.33
CA GLY A 663 -13.32 77.69 -13.30
C GLY A 663 -13.01 79.05 -12.65
N ALA A 664 -13.67 80.11 -13.10
CA ALA A 664 -13.52 81.47 -12.56
C ALA A 664 -14.43 81.78 -11.35
N SER A 665 -15.41 80.93 -11.04
CA SER A 665 -16.33 81.13 -9.92
C SER A 665 -15.75 80.58 -8.62
N THR A 666 -15.89 81.32 -7.52
CA THR A 666 -15.35 80.92 -6.21
C THR A 666 -16.30 81.24 -5.06
N ILE A 667 -16.39 80.32 -4.09
CA ILE A 667 -16.93 80.58 -2.75
C ILE A 667 -15.82 80.33 -1.75
N VAL A 668 -15.49 81.34 -0.94
CA VAL A 668 -14.43 81.26 0.08
C VAL A 668 -14.98 81.68 1.43
N ILE A 669 -14.83 80.81 2.43
CA ILE A 669 -15.10 81.10 3.85
C ILE A 669 -13.75 81.02 4.56
N ASP A 670 -13.27 82.13 5.13
CA ASP A 670 -12.00 82.14 5.88
C ASP A 670 -12.21 82.03 7.39
N LYS A 671 -11.11 81.78 8.11
CA LYS A 671 -11.09 81.65 9.58
C LYS A 671 -11.55 82.90 10.34
N GLU A 672 -11.52 84.07 9.71
CA GLU A 672 -11.94 85.34 10.32
C GLU A 672 -13.45 85.58 10.13
N GLY A 673 -14.14 84.64 9.47
CA GLY A 673 -15.58 84.66 9.25
C GLY A 673 -16.01 85.39 7.98
N LYS A 674 -15.09 85.81 7.12
CA LYS A 674 -15.42 86.46 5.85
C LYS A 674 -15.89 85.43 4.83
N ILE A 675 -17.06 85.68 4.25
CA ILE A 675 -17.60 84.89 3.14
C ILE A 675 -17.50 85.72 1.86
N THR A 676 -16.77 85.22 0.86
CA THR A 676 -16.59 85.86 -0.44
C THR A 676 -17.19 84.98 -1.53
N ILE A 677 -18.12 85.53 -2.32
CA ILE A 677 -18.72 84.87 -3.49
C ILE A 677 -18.35 85.68 -4.72
N ASN A 678 -17.56 85.09 -5.63
CA ASN A 678 -17.17 85.73 -6.88
C ASN A 678 -17.65 84.88 -8.06
N GLY A 679 -18.09 85.55 -9.12
CA GLY A 679 -18.49 84.93 -10.38
C GLY A 679 -18.71 85.97 -11.46
N LYS A 680 -18.84 85.52 -12.71
CA LYS A 680 -19.19 86.39 -13.85
C LYS A 680 -20.60 86.99 -13.69
N GLU A 681 -21.50 86.20 -13.12
CA GLU A 681 -22.88 86.57 -12.80
C GLU A 681 -23.27 85.85 -11.51
N ILE A 682 -23.95 86.57 -10.60
CA ILE A 682 -24.50 86.02 -9.37
C ILE A 682 -25.99 86.34 -9.37
N VAL A 683 -26.82 85.30 -9.48
CA VAL A 683 -28.28 85.40 -9.42
C VAL A 683 -28.75 84.91 -8.05
N VAL A 684 -29.50 85.75 -7.33
CA VAL A 684 -30.08 85.41 -6.02
C VAL A 684 -31.60 85.53 -6.12
N ASP A 685 -32.26 84.43 -6.46
CA ASP A 685 -33.72 84.36 -6.58
C ASP A 685 -34.33 83.73 -5.33
N ALA A 686 -35.17 84.47 -4.60
CA ALA A 686 -35.91 83.95 -3.45
C ALA A 686 -37.42 84.03 -3.66
N THR A 687 -38.14 82.96 -3.30
CA THR A 687 -39.59 82.87 -3.47
C THR A 687 -40.40 83.55 -2.37
N LYS A 688 -39.77 83.88 -1.23
CA LYS A 688 -40.41 84.56 -0.09
C LYS A 688 -39.82 85.93 0.20
N SER A 689 -38.56 85.98 0.61
CA SER A 689 -37.88 87.25 0.90
C SER A 689 -36.37 87.06 0.89
N ILE A 690 -35.63 88.12 0.55
CA ILE A 690 -34.19 88.24 0.78
C ILE A 690 -34.00 89.30 1.87
N ASN A 691 -33.34 88.95 2.98
CA ASN A 691 -33.00 89.89 4.04
C ASN A 691 -31.49 90.13 4.04
N LEU A 692 -31.07 91.35 3.72
CA LEU A 692 -29.66 91.77 3.77
C LEU A 692 -29.54 92.86 4.84
N SER A 693 -28.88 92.54 5.95
CA SER A 693 -28.68 93.45 7.07
C SER A 693 -27.27 93.33 7.62
N ALA A 694 -26.61 94.46 7.84
CA ALA A 694 -25.32 94.57 8.52
C ALA A 694 -25.42 95.61 9.64
N THR A 695 -24.61 95.45 10.70
CA THR A 695 -24.57 96.41 11.82
C THR A 695 -23.92 97.74 11.40
N ASP A 696 -22.86 97.64 10.59
CA ASP A 696 -22.10 98.81 10.13
C ASP A 696 -22.65 99.29 8.77
N ASP A 697 -22.22 98.65 7.67
CA ASP A 697 -22.58 99.07 6.32
C ASP A 697 -23.03 97.91 5.42
N THR A 698 -24.07 98.15 4.62
CA THR A 698 -24.43 97.32 3.47
C THR A 698 -24.18 98.12 2.20
N THR A 699 -23.23 97.70 1.36
CA THR A 699 -22.92 98.36 0.08
C THR A 699 -23.48 97.56 -1.09
N VAL A 700 -24.31 98.19 -1.92
CA VAL A 700 -24.79 97.65 -3.19
C VAL A 700 -24.35 98.61 -4.29
N GLY A 701 -23.56 98.12 -5.25
CA GLY A 701 -22.96 98.96 -6.28
C GLY A 701 -22.87 98.24 -7.63
N GLY A 702 -22.98 99.02 -8.70
CA GLY A 702 -22.90 98.55 -10.08
C GLY A 702 -23.07 99.75 -11.04
N LYS A 703 -22.79 99.55 -12.33
CA LYS A 703 -22.98 100.59 -13.35
C LYS A 703 -24.44 101.08 -13.39
N ASN A 704 -25.39 100.14 -13.22
CA ASN A 704 -26.81 100.39 -13.05
C ASN A 704 -27.29 99.61 -11.82
N VAL A 705 -28.06 100.24 -10.95
CA VAL A 705 -28.72 99.59 -9.80
C VAL A 705 -30.22 99.84 -9.93
N ASN A 706 -30.99 98.80 -10.21
CA ASN A 706 -32.44 98.88 -10.36
C ASN A 706 -33.11 98.26 -9.12
N VAL A 707 -33.92 99.03 -8.40
CA VAL A 707 -34.73 98.56 -7.28
C VAL A 707 -36.19 98.81 -7.63
N THR A 708 -36.97 97.74 -7.77
CA THR A 708 -38.38 97.80 -8.20
C THR A 708 -39.23 96.92 -7.30
N GLY A 709 -40.38 97.43 -6.88
CA GLY A 709 -41.40 96.67 -6.16
C GLY A 709 -42.70 96.69 -6.96
N SER A 710 -43.43 95.56 -7.00
CA SER A 710 -44.72 95.49 -7.69
C SER A 710 -45.82 96.30 -6.99
N THR A 711 -45.66 96.49 -5.67
CA THR A 711 -46.62 97.21 -4.83
C THR A 711 -45.97 98.45 -4.21
N GLU A 712 -44.86 98.26 -3.49
CA GLU A 712 -44.18 99.35 -2.77
C GLU A 712 -42.67 99.09 -2.69
N VAL A 713 -41.88 100.16 -2.77
CA VAL A 713 -40.47 100.18 -2.38
C VAL A 713 -40.33 101.16 -1.21
N GLN A 714 -39.91 100.68 -0.05
CA GLN A 714 -39.68 101.51 1.13
C GLN A 714 -38.19 101.68 1.40
N ILE A 715 -37.73 102.92 1.51
CA ILE A 715 -36.36 103.28 1.89
C ILE A 715 -36.44 104.16 3.13
N ASN A 716 -36.10 103.60 4.28
CA ASN A 716 -36.27 104.26 5.58
C ASN A 716 -34.90 104.50 6.25
N GLY A 717 -34.69 105.70 6.77
CA GLY A 717 -33.47 106.06 7.53
C GLY A 717 -33.51 107.49 8.03
N LYS A 718 -32.72 107.83 9.08
CA LYS A 718 -32.64 109.20 9.62
C LYS A 718 -32.13 110.21 8.58
N LYS A 719 -31.29 109.76 7.64
CA LYS A 719 -30.74 110.56 6.55
C LYS A 719 -30.62 109.69 5.30
N VAL A 720 -31.34 110.06 4.25
CA VAL A 720 -31.28 109.42 2.93
C VAL A 720 -30.73 110.45 1.95
N ASN A 721 -29.68 110.10 1.21
CA ASN A 721 -29.14 110.96 0.14
C ASN A 721 -29.40 110.27 -1.19
N ILE A 722 -30.04 110.96 -2.13
CA ILE A 722 -30.31 110.48 -3.49
C ILE A 722 -29.61 111.44 -4.46
N ASN A 723 -28.87 110.92 -5.45
CA ASN A 723 -28.10 111.69 -6.42
C ASN A 723 -27.04 112.64 -5.81
N LYS A 724 -26.28 112.14 -4.82
CA LYS A 724 -25.20 112.91 -4.19
C LYS A 724 -23.87 112.77 -4.90
#